data_AF-K2CCF8-F1
#
_entry.id   AF-K2CCF8-F1
#
_cell.length_a   1.000
_cell.length_b   1.000
_cell.length_c   1.000
_cell.angle_alpha   90.00
_cell.angle_beta   90.00
_cell.angle_gamma   90.00
#
_symmetry.space_group_name_H-M   'P 1'
#
loop_
_entity.id
_entity.type
_entity.pdbx_description
1 polymer ?
#
loop_
_entity_poly.entity_id
_entity_poly.type
_entity_poly.pdbx_seq_one_letter_code
_entity_poly.pdbx_strand_id
1 'polypeptide(L)'
;TPTSSPTPTSSITPSPTGTTASVNLTINNQDGPIHVDSGATLVLKWVTNQVRACSASEAWSGSKNDDGASETISNILSPKTFVLTCEQRGNPDNKISDSITVVVGNGNSNLRQTDPAKFEADLKTIRDLGGGVLYIPAGSYTLPKGFTIYSNTTLMGDGKGQTKLKLPSGVDSKVISSSGEGNNSNIVIRDLSIEGPGVSGPKDDCCYGIRLRNIKNSYLINVEVSGFSQDGIYLGQVSNKGVDSTRITGCSVFGNGRNGISIVHGQGNVIDGCSINENGSREAVSAIDLEPDGGLNVSNNVIMNNSIGGNAGNGIGLGDNPNDPGGIVSNNGVCGNTFSGNGFAEIAQSNDQGTYTSGCSIPSGLSNLPAAPSRPSANSGSSLFAKLKNLIPTVYAHNIPPQISGVDCSKPSVFVSWVIDPNDNHDMDIFRDGVKVGEANGFFEDTTVTRGRFYAYSIGHGASGTNTSVWADVTCATTPPPTQPPTTPPTASPTQPPTPPPTSPPTSPPTTPPGGPQCSDDINNDFDGLIDIEDPQCHTDGDADNPETYDPTIKFESRQYRLAESESELQFTLWSDYREDPLLTEFGLTDDSPGIKQIWVEFKETDGKTTKDKVTIELVEPDPVIKSARCDFDSINKQNLKVTIKGERFGTKESSVFMGLDLSEEDLDPKKKPFSGAEVLEWNDKEITLLIRSFKTFLLESVRLKMSVFRSDQSFSNIASCDIGASMISLGARVFCREPGKFDTENVKVTVFDKDSKTGKINKAEETVKIDKDGVITGLKTILQTGKNYALSIKAPNSLRRNATFVAEEGTTIVTRPNDQDFILPIGDIAPTQSPDGKINTVDKAELTRQWRIFGENIKAQTGDFNRDTKVNSFDWACMRYDFNAEDDPIPTDIEQIAPISQNNSSDASTPVKLASTGGGSSSIQQTPVPLSEAYFSFIPFKSTVKKNCDHAVNIYLDTGGKFIDGVDVIIKFNPNVIADTTFFDGVLPFDKYEVNDDNTRDFITISAPTPTNKPFRGSGIFGRIVFKVKPNPPVSTLDLSFDFDPNDKGKTTDSNIVEDKTLKDILSYVVNGNYQITSGSC
;
A
#
# COMPACT_ATOMS: atom_id res chain seq x y z
N THR A 1 56.82 -45.58 -32.19
CA THR A 1 55.87 -45.05 -33.18
C THR A 1 54.47 -45.53 -32.84
N PRO A 2 53.48 -44.63 -32.72
CA PRO A 2 53.50 -43.33 -32.03
C PRO A 2 53.11 -43.51 -30.53
N THR A 3 53.25 -42.61 -29.55
CA THR A 3 53.43 -41.14 -29.48
C THR A 3 52.28 -40.30 -30.02
N SER A 4 51.09 -40.47 -29.43
CA SER A 4 50.01 -39.49 -29.50
C SER A 4 50.35 -38.27 -28.63
N SER A 5 50.62 -37.13 -29.27
CA SER A 5 50.82 -35.86 -28.55
C SER A 5 49.48 -35.36 -27.99
N PRO A 6 49.44 -34.69 -26.82
CA PRO A 6 48.29 -33.85 -26.49
C PRO A 6 48.19 -32.72 -27.51
N THR A 7 47.03 -32.57 -28.15
CA THR A 7 46.71 -31.40 -28.99
C THR A 7 46.86 -30.14 -28.16
N PRO A 8 47.47 -29.05 -28.67
CA PRO A 8 47.63 -27.83 -27.91
C PRO A 8 46.26 -27.28 -27.48
N THR A 9 46.11 -26.99 -26.19
CA THR A 9 45.03 -26.15 -25.70
C THR A 9 45.20 -24.76 -26.32
N SER A 10 44.33 -24.41 -27.26
CA SER A 10 44.22 -23.02 -27.74
C SER A 10 43.95 -22.13 -26.53
N SER A 11 44.95 -21.34 -26.13
CA SER A 11 44.79 -20.34 -25.09
C SER A 11 43.84 -19.26 -25.62
N ILE A 12 42.55 -19.40 -25.31
CA ILE A 12 41.58 -18.31 -25.45
C ILE A 12 42.05 -17.24 -24.46
N THR A 13 42.84 -16.29 -24.97
CA THR A 13 43.09 -15.03 -24.27
C THR A 13 41.74 -14.44 -23.91
N PRO A 14 41.49 -14.03 -22.65
CA PRO A 14 40.24 -13.37 -22.32
C PRO A 14 40.11 -12.14 -23.22
N SER A 15 39.12 -12.17 -24.11
CA SER A 15 38.79 -11.01 -24.92
C SER A 15 38.47 -9.85 -23.96
N PRO A 16 38.95 -8.62 -24.19
CA PRO A 16 38.60 -7.50 -23.34
C PRO A 16 37.08 -7.39 -23.23
N THR A 17 36.57 -7.04 -22.05
CA THR A 17 35.14 -6.96 -21.75
C THR A 17 34.43 -5.99 -22.68
N GLY A 18 33.95 -6.52 -23.80
CA GLY A 18 33.26 -5.76 -24.83
C GLY A 18 31.89 -5.34 -24.32
N THR A 19 31.68 -4.03 -24.18
CA THR A 19 30.36 -3.47 -23.90
C THR A 19 29.36 -3.98 -24.94
N THR A 20 28.26 -4.57 -24.50
CA THR A 20 27.18 -5.00 -25.39
C THR A 20 26.62 -3.82 -26.17
N ALA A 21 26.21 -4.07 -27.42
CA ALA A 21 25.57 -3.05 -28.23
C ALA A 21 24.14 -2.81 -27.75
N SER A 22 23.73 -1.54 -27.68
CA SER A 22 22.40 -1.15 -27.20
C SER A 22 21.84 0.03 -27.99
N VAL A 23 20.52 0.15 -27.95
CA VAL A 23 19.73 1.26 -28.50
C VAL A 23 18.58 1.52 -27.55
N ASN A 24 18.41 2.78 -27.13
CA ASN A 24 17.31 3.27 -26.30
C ASN A 24 16.54 4.34 -27.10
N LEU A 25 15.20 4.28 -27.14
CA LEU A 25 14.33 5.25 -27.83
C LEU A 25 13.21 5.78 -26.90
N THR A 26 13.47 6.94 -26.28
CA THR A 26 12.50 7.63 -25.40
C THR A 26 11.66 8.67 -26.15
N ILE A 27 10.52 9.05 -25.56
CA ILE A 27 9.73 10.24 -25.91
C ILE A 27 9.60 11.12 -24.67
N ASN A 28 9.95 12.39 -24.78
CA ASN A 28 9.94 13.35 -23.66
C ASN A 28 10.77 12.86 -22.44
N ASN A 29 11.78 12.01 -22.68
CA ASN A 29 12.56 11.26 -21.68
C ASN A 29 11.75 10.24 -20.85
N GLN A 30 10.69 9.67 -21.42
CA GLN A 30 9.89 8.56 -20.89
C GLN A 30 9.88 7.40 -21.91
N ASP A 31 9.63 6.18 -21.42
CA ASP A 31 9.45 4.97 -22.24
C ASP A 31 7.96 4.59 -22.37
N GLY A 32 7.64 3.74 -23.36
CA GLY A 32 6.26 3.50 -23.78
C GLY A 32 5.54 2.30 -23.15
N PRO A 33 4.21 2.21 -23.32
CA PRO A 33 3.36 3.15 -24.06
C PRO A 33 3.06 4.45 -23.29
N ILE A 34 3.01 5.58 -24.00
CA ILE A 34 2.68 6.91 -23.45
C ILE A 34 1.31 7.37 -23.96
N HIS A 35 0.45 7.89 -23.08
CA HIS A 35 -0.79 8.56 -23.44
C HIS A 35 -0.57 10.07 -23.62
N VAL A 36 -1.11 10.65 -24.70
CA VAL A 36 -1.05 12.10 -24.97
C VAL A 36 -2.38 12.64 -25.51
N ASP A 37 -2.66 13.91 -25.24
CA ASP A 37 -3.80 14.61 -25.83
C ASP A 37 -3.69 14.74 -27.36
N SER A 38 -4.84 14.81 -28.03
CA SER A 38 -4.88 14.99 -29.49
C SER A 38 -4.29 16.34 -29.89
N GLY A 39 -3.39 16.32 -30.87
CA GLY A 39 -2.63 17.49 -31.31
C GLY A 39 -1.32 17.72 -30.56
N ALA A 40 -0.97 16.88 -29.57
CA ALA A 40 0.28 16.98 -28.82
C ALA A 40 1.54 17.03 -29.70
N THR A 41 2.63 17.53 -29.12
CA THR A 41 3.97 17.49 -29.71
C THR A 41 4.89 16.63 -28.85
N LEU A 42 5.65 15.76 -29.51
CA LEU A 42 6.57 14.80 -28.92
C LEU A 42 8.01 15.19 -29.24
N VAL A 43 8.93 14.92 -28.32
CA VAL A 43 10.37 14.89 -28.61
C VAL A 43 10.86 13.45 -28.49
N LEU A 44 11.04 12.79 -29.63
CA LEU A 44 11.80 11.53 -29.70
C LEU A 44 13.26 11.81 -29.37
N LYS A 45 13.90 10.95 -28.58
CA LYS A 45 15.33 11.02 -28.29
C LYS A 45 15.90 9.62 -28.15
N TRP A 46 17.01 9.36 -28.84
CA TRP A 46 17.68 8.06 -28.84
C TRP A 46 19.12 8.12 -28.32
N VAL A 47 19.56 7.01 -27.73
CA VAL A 47 20.93 6.80 -27.25
C VAL A 47 21.38 5.42 -27.71
N THR A 48 22.63 5.28 -28.15
CA THR A 48 23.14 4.08 -28.83
C THR A 48 24.57 3.74 -28.40
N ASN A 49 24.87 2.45 -28.23
CA ASN A 49 26.21 1.97 -27.90
C ASN A 49 26.65 0.87 -28.86
N GLN A 50 27.94 0.90 -29.27
CA GLN A 50 28.56 -0.06 -30.20
C GLN A 50 27.74 -0.34 -31.48
N VAL A 51 27.03 0.65 -32.01
CA VAL A 51 26.33 0.57 -33.30
C VAL A 51 27.17 1.08 -34.46
N ARG A 52 26.81 0.69 -35.68
CA ARG A 52 27.40 1.14 -36.94
C ARG A 52 26.53 2.19 -37.64
N ALA A 53 25.23 1.92 -37.73
CA ALA A 53 24.23 2.77 -38.36
C ALA A 53 22.85 2.41 -37.80
N CYS A 54 21.91 3.36 -37.84
CA CYS A 54 20.53 3.18 -37.41
C CYS A 54 19.54 3.77 -38.41
N SER A 55 18.35 3.17 -38.49
CA SER A 55 17.24 3.56 -39.35
C SER A 55 15.93 3.59 -38.55
N ALA A 56 15.18 4.68 -38.72
CA ALA A 56 13.82 4.81 -38.21
C ALA A 56 12.80 4.15 -39.15
N SER A 57 11.77 3.52 -38.58
CA SER A 57 10.62 2.95 -39.29
C SER A 57 9.31 3.08 -38.50
N GLU A 58 8.20 2.72 -39.13
CA GLU A 58 6.81 2.99 -38.70
C GLU A 58 6.47 4.49 -38.77
N ALA A 59 6.10 5.16 -37.68
CA ALA A 59 5.54 6.52 -37.69
C ALA A 59 6.54 7.67 -37.96
N TRP A 60 7.78 7.33 -38.32
CA TRP A 60 8.92 8.21 -38.62
C TRP A 60 9.90 7.49 -39.54
N SER A 61 10.86 8.19 -40.12
CA SER A 61 11.77 7.61 -41.12
C SER A 61 13.14 8.30 -41.20
N GLY A 62 14.04 7.70 -41.97
CA GLY A 62 15.39 8.22 -42.23
C GLY A 62 16.46 7.56 -41.36
N SER A 63 17.72 7.92 -41.62
CA SER A 63 18.86 7.42 -40.86
C SER A 63 19.06 8.26 -39.58
N LYS A 64 19.38 7.59 -38.46
CA LYS A 64 19.43 8.16 -37.11
C LYS A 64 20.76 7.78 -36.42
N ASN A 65 21.87 7.99 -37.11
CA ASN A 65 23.19 7.47 -36.71
C ASN A 65 23.86 8.25 -35.55
N ASP A 66 23.34 9.44 -35.25
CA ASP A 66 23.96 10.36 -34.29
C ASP A 66 23.50 10.00 -32.87
N ASP A 67 24.44 9.67 -31.99
CA ASP A 67 24.16 9.30 -30.61
C ASP A 67 23.66 10.49 -29.76
N GLY A 68 22.70 10.24 -28.88
CA GLY A 68 22.08 11.26 -28.02
C GLY A 68 21.14 12.25 -28.73
N ALA A 69 20.95 12.11 -30.04
CA ALA A 69 20.16 13.02 -30.87
C ALA A 69 18.64 12.87 -30.65
N SER A 70 17.89 13.87 -31.14
CA SER A 70 16.45 14.01 -30.90
C SER A 70 15.69 14.60 -32.09
N GLU A 71 14.41 14.28 -32.22
CA GLU A 71 13.52 14.74 -33.29
C GLU A 71 12.14 15.10 -32.75
N THR A 72 11.61 16.26 -33.16
CA THR A 72 10.31 16.75 -32.69
C THR A 72 9.22 16.35 -33.68
N ILE A 73 8.21 15.59 -33.22
CA ILE A 73 7.04 15.21 -34.00
C ILE A 73 5.81 15.95 -33.43
N SER A 74 5.30 16.94 -34.15
CA SER A 74 4.11 17.70 -33.77
C SER A 74 2.81 17.11 -34.32
N ASN A 75 1.69 17.53 -33.73
CA ASN A 75 0.33 17.24 -34.19
C ASN A 75 0.01 15.74 -34.28
N ILE A 76 0.13 15.03 -33.15
CA ILE A 76 -0.25 13.62 -33.06
C ILE A 76 -1.77 13.52 -32.87
N LEU A 77 -2.48 13.12 -33.93
CA LEU A 77 -3.96 13.04 -33.97
C LEU A 77 -4.51 11.60 -33.90
N SER A 78 -3.64 10.59 -33.95
CA SER A 78 -3.98 9.17 -33.87
C SER A 78 -2.81 8.40 -33.24
N PRO A 79 -3.02 7.19 -32.69
CA PRO A 79 -1.95 6.37 -32.12
C PRO A 79 -0.81 6.11 -33.12
N LYS A 80 0.44 6.14 -32.63
CA LYS A 80 1.67 5.98 -33.44
C LYS A 80 2.70 5.14 -32.71
N THR A 81 3.34 4.21 -33.41
CA THR A 81 4.54 3.51 -32.93
C THR A 81 5.75 3.99 -33.72
N PHE A 82 6.85 4.27 -33.01
CA PHE A 82 8.11 4.72 -33.57
C PHE A 82 9.16 3.63 -33.31
N VAL A 83 9.73 3.03 -34.35
CA VAL A 83 10.75 1.97 -34.24
C VAL A 83 12.12 2.51 -34.66
N LEU A 84 13.17 2.25 -33.87
CA LEU A 84 14.57 2.49 -34.22
C LEU A 84 15.29 1.13 -34.33
N THR A 85 15.89 0.83 -35.48
CA THR A 85 16.71 -0.38 -35.68
C THR A 85 18.14 0.00 -36.02
N CYS A 86 19.11 -0.64 -35.37
CA CYS A 86 20.54 -0.39 -35.52
C CYS A 86 21.34 -1.66 -35.85
N GLU A 87 22.36 -1.52 -36.70
CA GLU A 87 23.37 -2.56 -36.98
C GLU A 87 24.48 -2.57 -35.92
N GLN A 88 24.89 -3.73 -35.41
CA GLN A 88 26.01 -3.84 -34.49
C GLN A 88 27.36 -3.52 -35.17
N ARG A 89 28.20 -2.73 -34.49
CA ARG A 89 29.58 -2.45 -34.92
C ARG A 89 30.42 -3.73 -34.88
N GLY A 90 30.90 -4.14 -36.04
CA GLY A 90 31.69 -5.37 -36.21
C GLY A 90 30.87 -6.61 -36.56
N ASN A 91 29.54 -6.57 -36.48
CA ASN A 91 28.65 -7.65 -36.92
C ASN A 91 27.37 -7.06 -37.56
N PRO A 92 27.38 -6.67 -38.85
CA PRO A 92 26.25 -6.02 -39.50
C PRO A 92 24.98 -6.88 -39.58
N ASP A 93 25.12 -8.20 -39.52
CA ASP A 93 24.01 -9.15 -39.55
C ASP A 93 23.26 -9.20 -38.21
N ASN A 94 23.89 -8.79 -37.10
CA ASN A 94 23.22 -8.61 -35.82
C ASN A 94 22.56 -7.24 -35.74
N LYS A 95 21.24 -7.23 -35.55
CA LYS A 95 20.43 -6.02 -35.46
C LYS A 95 19.77 -5.93 -34.10
N ILE A 96 19.91 -4.78 -33.47
CA ILE A 96 19.23 -4.42 -32.24
C ILE A 96 18.16 -3.37 -32.55
N SER A 97 17.02 -3.42 -31.89
CA SER A 97 15.95 -2.45 -32.09
C SER A 97 15.37 -1.99 -30.77
N ASP A 98 14.81 -0.79 -30.78
CA ASP A 98 13.93 -0.28 -29.74
C ASP A 98 12.66 0.31 -30.40
N SER A 99 11.55 0.36 -29.69
CA SER A 99 10.33 0.95 -30.20
C SER A 99 9.40 1.47 -29.11
N ILE A 100 8.85 2.65 -29.36
CA ILE A 100 7.99 3.37 -28.42
C ILE A 100 6.64 3.68 -29.06
N THR A 101 5.56 3.41 -28.33
CA THR A 101 4.19 3.70 -28.77
C THR A 101 3.60 4.89 -28.02
N VAL A 102 2.91 5.74 -28.78
CA VAL A 102 2.07 6.82 -28.27
C VAL A 102 0.61 6.49 -28.58
N VAL A 103 -0.22 6.48 -27.56
CA VAL A 103 -1.68 6.41 -27.66
C VAL A 103 -2.22 7.84 -27.62
N VAL A 104 -3.04 8.20 -28.61
CA VAL A 104 -3.71 9.51 -28.63
C VAL A 104 -5.10 9.39 -28.01
N GLY A 105 -5.38 10.31 -27.09
CA GLY A 105 -6.53 10.29 -26.21
C GLY A 105 -6.05 10.59 -24.79
N ASN A 106 -6.79 11.42 -24.07
CA ASN A 106 -6.42 11.79 -22.73
C ASN A 106 -6.41 10.52 -21.85
N GLY A 107 -5.33 10.31 -21.08
CA GLY A 107 -5.20 9.10 -20.24
C GLY A 107 -6.36 8.91 -19.27
N ASN A 108 -7.06 10.00 -18.93
CA ASN A 108 -8.25 10.01 -18.07
C ASN A 108 -9.58 10.10 -18.82
N SER A 109 -9.63 10.34 -20.15
CA SER A 109 -10.91 10.30 -20.91
C SER A 109 -11.34 8.86 -21.23
N ASN A 110 -10.36 7.97 -21.44
CA ASN A 110 -10.59 6.55 -21.71
C ASN A 110 -10.32 5.67 -20.48
N LEU A 111 -10.29 6.29 -19.28
CA LEU A 111 -10.18 5.62 -18.00
C LEU A 111 -11.57 5.13 -17.55
N ARG A 112 -11.77 3.82 -17.52
CA ARG A 112 -13.03 3.20 -17.11
C ARG A 112 -12.84 2.43 -15.81
N GLN A 113 -13.51 2.88 -14.75
CA GLN A 113 -13.77 2.04 -13.60
C GLN A 113 -14.90 1.07 -13.96
N THR A 114 -14.68 -0.23 -13.77
CA THR A 114 -15.60 -1.28 -14.25
C THR A 114 -16.00 -2.27 -13.16
N ASP A 115 -17.03 -3.07 -13.43
CA ASP A 115 -17.49 -4.18 -12.60
C ASP A 115 -17.54 -5.49 -13.41
N PRO A 116 -17.55 -6.67 -12.76
CA PRO A 116 -17.42 -7.96 -13.46
C PRO A 116 -18.52 -8.28 -14.48
N ALA A 117 -19.69 -7.63 -14.43
CA ALA A 117 -20.73 -7.81 -15.43
C ALA A 117 -20.44 -7.02 -16.72
N LYS A 118 -19.59 -5.99 -16.65
CA LYS A 118 -19.29 -5.07 -17.75
C LYS A 118 -17.93 -5.27 -18.43
N PHE A 119 -17.00 -6.06 -17.84
CA PHE A 119 -15.62 -6.22 -18.36
C PHE A 119 -15.52 -6.41 -19.89
N GLU A 120 -16.24 -7.39 -20.46
CA GLU A 120 -16.18 -7.69 -21.91
C GLU A 120 -16.86 -6.60 -22.79
N ALA A 121 -17.67 -5.72 -22.20
CA ALA A 121 -18.24 -4.55 -22.87
C ALA A 121 -17.28 -3.35 -22.79
N ASP A 122 -16.78 -3.00 -21.60
CA ASP A 122 -15.81 -1.92 -21.42
C ASP A 122 -14.49 -2.18 -22.18
N LEU A 123 -14.03 -3.42 -22.27
CA LEU A 123 -12.87 -3.80 -23.09
C LEU A 123 -13.12 -3.60 -24.58
N LYS A 124 -14.35 -3.82 -25.08
CA LYS A 124 -14.72 -3.50 -26.47
C LYS A 124 -14.78 -2.00 -26.67
N THR A 125 -15.37 -1.24 -25.76
CA THR A 125 -15.38 0.23 -25.85
C THR A 125 -13.95 0.80 -25.83
N ILE A 126 -13.04 0.27 -25.01
CA ILE A 126 -11.63 0.67 -25.01
C ILE A 126 -10.94 0.33 -26.34
N ARG A 127 -11.20 -0.86 -26.92
CA ARG A 127 -10.73 -1.25 -28.26
C ARG A 127 -11.26 -0.32 -29.34
N ASP A 128 -12.53 0.03 -29.30
CA ASP A 128 -13.21 0.84 -30.33
C ASP A 128 -12.81 2.32 -30.25
N LEU A 129 -12.41 2.78 -29.06
CA LEU A 129 -11.71 4.06 -28.84
C LEU A 129 -10.20 4.00 -29.18
N GLY A 130 -9.69 2.88 -29.70
CA GLY A 130 -8.30 2.69 -30.14
C GLY A 130 -7.26 2.42 -29.04
N GLY A 131 -7.69 2.34 -27.78
CA GLY A 131 -6.85 2.15 -26.60
C GLY A 131 -7.36 2.92 -25.37
N GLY A 132 -6.85 2.58 -24.19
CA GLY A 132 -7.35 3.14 -22.93
C GLY A 132 -6.95 2.36 -21.69
N VAL A 133 -7.58 2.72 -20.56
CA VAL A 133 -7.25 2.19 -19.23
C VAL A 133 -8.50 1.60 -18.58
N LEU A 134 -8.48 0.30 -18.30
CA LEU A 134 -9.49 -0.37 -17.50
C LEU A 134 -9.00 -0.51 -16.06
N TYR A 135 -9.66 0.20 -15.14
CA TYR A 135 -9.37 0.18 -13.72
C TYR A 135 -10.38 -0.71 -12.99
N ILE A 136 -9.85 -1.63 -12.19
CA ILE A 136 -10.63 -2.52 -11.33
C ILE A 136 -10.24 -2.19 -9.89
N PRO A 137 -11.14 -1.68 -9.04
CA PRO A 137 -10.83 -1.34 -7.65
C PRO A 137 -10.33 -2.53 -6.82
N ALA A 138 -9.91 -2.26 -5.58
CA ALA A 138 -9.72 -3.28 -4.55
C ALA A 138 -11.04 -4.03 -4.32
N GLY A 139 -10.99 -5.37 -4.32
CA GLY A 139 -12.17 -6.23 -4.26
C GLY A 139 -11.90 -7.66 -4.72
N SER A 140 -12.80 -8.57 -4.36
CA SER A 140 -12.75 -9.99 -4.73
C SER A 140 -13.89 -10.32 -5.71
N TYR A 141 -13.55 -10.42 -6.99
CA TYR A 141 -14.50 -10.48 -8.09
C TYR A 141 -14.57 -11.88 -8.71
N THR A 142 -15.71 -12.55 -8.53
CA THR A 142 -15.97 -13.86 -9.16
C THR A 142 -16.41 -13.65 -10.62
N LEU A 143 -15.67 -14.24 -11.55
CA LEU A 143 -15.90 -14.16 -12.99
C LEU A 143 -16.62 -15.43 -13.50
N PRO A 144 -17.73 -15.32 -14.25
CA PRO A 144 -18.43 -16.48 -14.80
C PRO A 144 -17.65 -17.18 -15.94
N LYS A 145 -16.68 -16.47 -16.53
CA LYS A 145 -15.70 -16.92 -17.53
C LYS A 145 -14.60 -15.85 -17.62
N GLY A 146 -13.47 -16.17 -18.25
CA GLY A 146 -12.49 -15.14 -18.62
C GLY A 146 -12.87 -14.31 -19.86
N PHE A 147 -12.02 -13.33 -20.17
CA PHE A 147 -12.28 -12.24 -21.10
C PHE A 147 -11.14 -12.01 -22.12
N THR A 148 -11.42 -11.20 -23.13
CA THR A 148 -10.47 -10.85 -24.21
C THR A 148 -9.84 -9.48 -23.99
N ILE A 149 -8.51 -9.40 -23.89
CA ILE A 149 -7.77 -8.14 -23.88
C ILE A 149 -7.24 -7.79 -25.28
N TYR A 150 -7.30 -6.51 -25.64
CA TYR A 150 -6.95 -5.99 -26.96
C TYR A 150 -5.67 -5.14 -26.90
N SER A 151 -5.11 -4.77 -28.05
CA SER A 151 -3.95 -3.86 -28.13
C SER A 151 -4.22 -2.51 -27.45
N ASN A 152 -3.15 -1.80 -27.09
CA ASN A 152 -3.19 -0.45 -26.50
C ASN A 152 -4.04 -0.34 -25.21
N THR A 153 -4.19 -1.45 -24.48
CA THR A 153 -5.03 -1.56 -23.29
C THR A 153 -4.16 -1.70 -22.04
N THR A 154 -4.34 -0.81 -21.07
CA THR A 154 -3.83 -0.99 -19.71
C THR A 154 -4.94 -1.51 -18.81
N LEU A 155 -4.77 -2.72 -18.28
CA LEU A 155 -5.59 -3.27 -17.20
C LEU A 155 -4.83 -3.09 -15.88
N MET A 156 -5.41 -2.36 -14.92
CA MET A 156 -4.80 -2.20 -13.60
C MET A 156 -5.76 -2.45 -12.44
N GLY A 157 -5.22 -2.99 -11.35
CA GLY A 157 -5.87 -3.04 -10.04
C GLY A 157 -5.31 -2.03 -9.04
N ASP A 158 -5.82 -2.07 -7.82
CA ASP A 158 -5.29 -1.30 -6.68
C ASP A 158 -4.02 -1.90 -6.07
N GLY A 159 -3.70 -3.15 -6.39
CA GLY A 159 -2.51 -3.87 -5.92
C GLY A 159 -2.69 -5.39 -6.01
N LYS A 160 -1.56 -6.10 -6.18
CA LYS A 160 -1.47 -7.55 -5.98
C LYS A 160 -2.06 -7.91 -4.61
N GLY A 161 -3.00 -8.85 -4.57
CA GLY A 161 -3.73 -9.23 -3.37
C GLY A 161 -4.92 -8.32 -3.00
N GLN A 162 -4.99 -7.08 -3.50
CA GLN A 162 -6.09 -6.14 -3.25
C GLN A 162 -7.20 -6.30 -4.28
N THR A 163 -6.85 -6.28 -5.57
CA THR A 163 -7.77 -6.55 -6.68
C THR A 163 -7.62 -8.02 -7.08
N LYS A 164 -8.64 -8.85 -6.84
CA LYS A 164 -8.61 -10.30 -7.06
C LYS A 164 -9.67 -10.73 -8.06
N LEU A 165 -9.25 -11.27 -9.20
CA LEU A 165 -10.11 -11.84 -10.23
C LEU A 165 -10.15 -13.36 -10.09
N LYS A 166 -11.33 -13.95 -9.81
CA LYS A 166 -11.47 -15.35 -9.40
C LYS A 166 -12.37 -16.13 -10.32
N LEU A 167 -11.98 -17.34 -10.72
CA LEU A 167 -12.92 -18.31 -11.32
C LEU A 167 -13.59 -19.15 -10.21
N PRO A 168 -14.92 -19.37 -10.26
CA PRO A 168 -15.58 -20.25 -9.31
C PRO A 168 -15.24 -21.72 -9.59
N SER A 169 -15.31 -22.55 -8.54
CA SER A 169 -15.02 -23.99 -8.63
C SER A 169 -15.83 -24.67 -9.73
N GLY A 170 -15.13 -25.42 -10.61
CA GLY A 170 -15.73 -26.08 -11.78
C GLY A 170 -15.87 -25.21 -13.04
N VAL A 171 -15.46 -23.93 -13.02
CA VAL A 171 -15.33 -23.11 -14.23
C VAL A 171 -13.88 -23.12 -14.69
N ASP A 172 -13.57 -24.09 -15.54
CA ASP A 172 -12.28 -24.24 -16.19
C ASP A 172 -12.17 -23.28 -17.38
N SER A 173 -11.36 -22.23 -17.23
CA SER A 173 -11.16 -21.21 -18.25
C SER A 173 -9.80 -20.51 -18.11
N LYS A 174 -9.40 -19.77 -19.17
CA LYS A 174 -8.33 -18.77 -19.09
C LYS A 174 -8.91 -17.43 -18.71
N VAL A 175 -8.41 -16.75 -17.66
CA VAL A 175 -9.01 -15.50 -17.16
C VAL A 175 -8.75 -14.34 -18.10
N ILE A 176 -7.50 -14.15 -18.51
CA ILE A 176 -7.11 -13.12 -19.49
C ILE A 176 -6.53 -13.78 -20.73
N SER A 177 -7.00 -13.39 -21.92
CA SER A 177 -6.38 -13.82 -23.16
C SER A 177 -6.34 -12.72 -24.22
N SER A 178 -5.27 -12.65 -24.99
CA SER A 178 -5.18 -11.69 -26.10
C SER A 178 -6.01 -12.13 -27.31
N SER A 179 -6.39 -11.16 -28.15
CA SER A 179 -7.17 -11.44 -29.37
C SER A 179 -6.46 -12.46 -30.29
N GLY A 180 -7.22 -13.39 -30.86
CA GLY A 180 -6.66 -14.51 -31.64
C GLY A 180 -6.29 -14.19 -33.09
N GLU A 181 -6.71 -13.03 -33.60
CA GLU A 181 -6.73 -12.74 -35.05
C GLU A 181 -5.63 -11.77 -35.52
N GLY A 182 -4.95 -11.08 -34.58
CA GLY A 182 -4.09 -9.94 -34.88
C GLY A 182 -2.61 -10.10 -34.50
N ASN A 183 -1.86 -9.02 -34.76
CA ASN A 183 -0.66 -8.68 -34.00
C ASN A 183 -1.13 -7.88 -32.78
N ASN A 184 -1.07 -8.47 -31.58
CA ASN A 184 -1.40 -7.75 -30.36
C ASN A 184 -0.21 -6.87 -29.96
N SER A 185 -0.41 -5.70 -29.37
CA SER A 185 0.70 -4.85 -28.92
C SER A 185 0.30 -3.84 -27.85
N ASN A 186 1.28 -3.37 -27.07
CA ASN A 186 1.10 -2.31 -26.07
C ASN A 186 0.05 -2.70 -25.01
N ILE A 187 0.08 -3.95 -24.56
CA ILE A 187 -0.79 -4.46 -23.50
C ILE A 187 -0.06 -4.35 -22.17
N VAL A 188 -0.68 -3.70 -21.19
CA VAL A 188 -0.16 -3.61 -19.81
C VAL A 188 -1.17 -4.28 -18.88
N ILE A 189 -0.72 -5.25 -18.09
CA ILE A 189 -1.52 -5.88 -17.02
C ILE A 189 -0.76 -5.67 -15.72
N ARG A 190 -1.37 -4.98 -14.74
CA ARG A 190 -0.64 -4.58 -13.53
C ARG A 190 -1.44 -4.58 -12.25
N ASP A 191 -0.73 -4.73 -11.13
CA ASP A 191 -1.23 -4.45 -9.78
C ASP A 191 -2.52 -5.21 -9.41
N LEU A 192 -2.58 -6.53 -9.72
CA LEU A 192 -3.75 -7.38 -9.45
C LEU A 192 -3.40 -8.87 -9.28
N SER A 193 -4.31 -9.64 -8.67
CA SER A 193 -4.27 -11.10 -8.56
C SER A 193 -5.29 -11.80 -9.45
N ILE A 194 -4.94 -12.99 -9.93
CA ILE A 194 -5.78 -13.88 -10.74
C ILE A 194 -5.77 -15.27 -10.09
N GLU A 195 -6.93 -15.71 -9.63
CA GLU A 195 -7.13 -16.98 -8.92
C GLU A 195 -8.00 -17.93 -9.75
N GLY A 196 -7.44 -19.09 -10.11
CA GLY A 196 -8.14 -20.16 -10.82
C GLY A 196 -9.02 -21.03 -9.90
N PRO A 197 -9.79 -21.96 -10.46
CA PRO A 197 -10.70 -22.83 -9.69
C PRO A 197 -9.95 -23.91 -8.90
N GLY A 198 -8.63 -24.03 -9.08
CA GLY A 198 -7.80 -25.12 -8.58
C GLY A 198 -7.32 -26.04 -9.72
N VAL A 199 -6.27 -26.81 -9.46
CA VAL A 199 -5.58 -27.67 -10.44
C VAL A 199 -6.37 -28.94 -10.84
N SER A 200 -7.66 -29.01 -10.52
CA SER A 200 -8.55 -30.15 -10.84
C SER A 200 -9.09 -30.15 -12.27
N GLY A 201 -9.03 -29.02 -12.98
CA GLY A 201 -9.54 -28.88 -14.35
C GLY A 201 -8.87 -29.78 -15.39
N PRO A 202 -9.35 -29.84 -16.64
CA PRO A 202 -8.80 -30.70 -17.70
C PRO A 202 -7.35 -30.35 -18.12
N LYS A 203 -6.73 -31.20 -18.97
CA LYS A 203 -5.34 -31.09 -19.51
C LYS A 203 -5.29 -30.61 -20.97
N ASP A 204 -6.25 -29.79 -21.37
CA ASP A 204 -6.40 -29.21 -22.70
C ASP A 204 -5.93 -27.74 -22.74
N ASP A 205 -6.00 -27.13 -23.93
CA ASP A 205 -5.46 -25.79 -24.27
C ASP A 205 -6.30 -24.61 -23.70
N CYS A 206 -7.13 -24.88 -22.69
CA CYS A 206 -8.14 -23.93 -22.20
C CYS A 206 -7.66 -22.98 -21.12
N CYS A 207 -6.85 -23.46 -20.16
CA CYS A 207 -7.00 -23.05 -18.77
C CYS A 207 -5.70 -22.57 -18.11
N TYR A 208 -5.22 -21.46 -18.65
CA TYR A 208 -4.06 -20.69 -18.19
C TYR A 208 -4.52 -19.43 -17.46
N GLY A 209 -3.82 -18.93 -16.45
CA GLY A 209 -4.24 -17.69 -15.77
C GLY A 209 -4.22 -16.47 -16.70
N ILE A 210 -3.08 -16.24 -17.35
CA ILE A 210 -2.89 -15.25 -18.42
C ILE A 210 -2.38 -15.97 -19.67
N ARG A 211 -3.07 -15.85 -20.81
CA ARG A 211 -2.65 -16.44 -22.10
C ARG A 211 -2.49 -15.37 -23.19
N LEU A 212 -1.29 -14.82 -23.35
CA LEU A 212 -1.00 -13.83 -24.38
C LEU A 212 -0.29 -14.47 -25.58
N ARG A 213 -0.77 -14.16 -26.77
CA ARG A 213 -0.24 -14.65 -28.04
C ARG A 213 -0.08 -13.52 -29.05
N ASN A 214 0.94 -13.60 -29.90
CA ASN A 214 1.27 -12.59 -30.91
C ASN A 214 1.46 -11.17 -30.33
N ILE A 215 1.90 -11.05 -29.06
CA ILE A 215 2.06 -9.75 -28.38
C ILE A 215 3.43 -9.12 -28.65
N LYS A 216 3.46 -7.79 -28.74
CA LYS A 216 4.68 -6.97 -28.74
C LYS A 216 4.62 -5.85 -27.70
N ASN A 217 5.77 -5.37 -27.24
CA ASN A 217 5.91 -4.15 -26.44
C ASN A 217 4.96 -4.11 -25.24
N SER A 218 4.89 -5.21 -24.49
CA SER A 218 3.85 -5.47 -23.49
C SER A 218 4.44 -5.77 -22.12
N TYR A 219 3.67 -5.53 -21.05
CA TYR A 219 4.15 -5.54 -19.67
C TYR A 219 3.19 -6.25 -18.72
N LEU A 220 3.73 -7.13 -17.88
CA LEU A 220 3.05 -7.71 -16.72
C LEU A 220 3.80 -7.24 -15.46
N ILE A 221 3.17 -6.42 -14.62
CA ILE A 221 3.87 -5.70 -13.53
C ILE A 221 3.14 -5.94 -12.21
N ASN A 222 3.80 -6.49 -11.18
CA ASN A 222 3.19 -6.71 -9.86
C ASN A 222 1.87 -7.50 -9.94
N VAL A 223 1.89 -8.60 -10.71
CA VAL A 223 0.74 -9.49 -10.91
C VAL A 223 0.90 -10.80 -10.15
N GLU A 224 -0.20 -11.33 -9.61
CA GLU A 224 -0.25 -12.65 -8.98
C GLU A 224 -1.13 -13.61 -9.79
N VAL A 225 -0.69 -14.84 -9.98
CA VAL A 225 -1.42 -15.84 -10.76
C VAL A 225 -1.30 -17.23 -10.15
N SER A 226 -2.42 -17.82 -9.73
CA SER A 226 -2.41 -19.11 -9.01
C SER A 226 -3.61 -19.99 -9.27
N GLY A 227 -3.43 -21.32 -9.15
CA GLY A 227 -4.53 -22.29 -9.14
C GLY A 227 -5.07 -22.69 -10.52
N PHE A 228 -4.29 -22.54 -11.60
CA PHE A 228 -4.70 -22.92 -12.96
C PHE A 228 -4.30 -24.36 -13.32
N SER A 229 -5.10 -25.04 -14.15
CA SER A 229 -4.88 -26.45 -14.48
C SER A 229 -3.73 -26.68 -15.49
N GLN A 230 -3.34 -25.63 -16.22
CA GLN A 230 -2.15 -25.53 -17.08
C GLN A 230 -1.11 -24.58 -16.45
N ASP A 231 -0.62 -23.58 -17.18
CA ASP A 231 0.38 -22.63 -16.69
C ASP A 231 -0.26 -21.40 -16.03
N GLY A 232 0.46 -20.76 -15.11
CA GLY A 232 0.06 -19.45 -14.61
C GLY A 232 0.06 -18.40 -15.73
N ILE A 233 1.22 -18.19 -16.35
CA ILE A 233 1.39 -17.23 -17.45
C ILE A 233 1.92 -17.97 -18.69
N TYR A 234 1.20 -17.88 -19.80
CA TYR A 234 1.59 -18.45 -21.08
C TYR A 234 1.81 -17.34 -22.12
N LEU A 235 3.02 -17.31 -22.70
CA LEU A 235 3.43 -16.49 -23.82
C LEU A 235 3.67 -17.40 -25.05
N GLY A 236 2.94 -17.17 -26.14
CA GLY A 236 3.04 -18.01 -27.33
C GLY A 236 2.52 -17.36 -28.62
N GLN A 237 2.06 -18.20 -29.56
CA GLN A 237 1.83 -17.79 -30.94
C GLN A 237 0.52 -18.31 -31.55
N VAL A 238 0.10 -17.64 -32.62
CA VAL A 238 -0.86 -18.08 -33.63
C VAL A 238 -0.29 -17.64 -34.99
N SER A 239 -0.21 -18.57 -35.95
CA SER A 239 0.32 -18.33 -37.31
C SER A 239 1.79 -17.87 -37.34
N ASN A 240 2.63 -18.50 -36.51
CA ASN A 240 4.09 -18.31 -36.41
C ASN A 240 4.49 -16.86 -36.09
N LYS A 241 3.75 -16.24 -35.17
CA LYS A 241 4.01 -14.89 -34.65
C LYS A 241 4.30 -14.97 -33.15
N GLY A 242 5.58 -15.02 -32.80
CA GLY A 242 6.01 -15.07 -31.40
C GLY A 242 5.75 -13.80 -30.60
N VAL A 243 6.11 -13.86 -29.33
CA VAL A 243 6.09 -12.75 -28.37
C VAL A 243 7.41 -11.99 -28.45
N ASP A 244 7.35 -10.67 -28.64
CA ASP A 244 8.52 -9.82 -28.90
C ASP A 244 8.57 -8.69 -27.86
N SER A 245 9.76 -8.38 -27.35
CA SER A 245 10.00 -7.22 -26.48
C SER A 245 8.92 -7.06 -25.38
N THR A 246 8.72 -8.09 -24.57
CA THR A 246 7.73 -8.13 -23.48
C THR A 246 8.41 -8.39 -22.13
N ARG A 247 8.01 -7.67 -21.07
CA ARG A 247 8.59 -7.79 -19.72
C ARG A 247 7.55 -8.24 -18.68
N ILE A 248 7.87 -9.32 -17.96
CA ILE A 248 7.14 -9.79 -16.78
C ILE A 248 8.00 -9.46 -15.55
N THR A 249 7.50 -8.63 -14.63
CA THR A 249 8.30 -8.13 -13.50
C THR A 249 7.52 -8.06 -12.18
N GLY A 250 8.22 -8.33 -11.07
CA GLY A 250 7.68 -8.22 -9.70
C GLY A 250 6.51 -9.16 -9.41
N CYS A 251 6.35 -10.24 -10.19
CA CYS A 251 5.17 -11.09 -10.19
C CYS A 251 5.21 -12.20 -9.13
N SER A 252 4.09 -12.88 -8.92
CA SER A 252 4.03 -14.07 -8.03
C SER A 252 3.16 -15.16 -8.66
N VAL A 253 3.76 -16.29 -9.02
CA VAL A 253 3.10 -17.32 -9.82
C VAL A 253 3.24 -18.67 -9.14
N PHE A 254 2.15 -19.21 -8.60
CA PHE A 254 2.22 -20.37 -7.72
C PHE A 254 1.02 -21.33 -7.77
N GLY A 255 1.26 -22.59 -7.40
CA GLY A 255 0.20 -23.60 -7.29
C GLY A 255 -0.51 -23.93 -8.61
N ASN A 256 0.17 -23.75 -9.76
CA ASN A 256 -0.37 -24.08 -11.08
C ASN A 256 -0.06 -25.54 -11.48
N GLY A 257 -0.77 -26.04 -12.48
CA GLY A 257 -0.81 -27.45 -12.85
C GLY A 257 0.40 -27.93 -13.64
N ARG A 258 0.83 -27.14 -14.64
CA ARG A 258 2.06 -27.32 -15.41
C ARG A 258 3.06 -26.23 -15.01
N ASN A 259 3.40 -25.28 -15.86
CA ASN A 259 4.48 -24.33 -15.56
C ASN A 259 4.02 -23.15 -14.70
N GLY A 260 4.97 -22.42 -14.13
CA GLY A 260 4.71 -21.06 -13.65
C GLY A 260 4.54 -20.12 -14.86
N ILE A 261 5.62 -19.95 -15.62
CA ILE A 261 5.67 -19.09 -16.80
C ILE A 261 6.21 -19.88 -18.01
N SER A 262 5.51 -19.85 -19.15
CA SER A 262 5.94 -20.48 -20.41
C SER A 262 6.19 -19.46 -21.51
N ILE A 263 7.26 -19.63 -22.30
CA ILE A 263 7.50 -18.93 -23.57
C ILE A 263 7.73 -19.96 -24.68
N VAL A 264 6.72 -20.19 -25.53
CA VAL A 264 6.76 -21.20 -26.62
C VAL A 264 7.28 -20.61 -27.94
N HIS A 265 7.17 -19.30 -28.13
CA HIS A 265 7.79 -18.62 -29.27
C HIS A 265 7.97 -17.14 -28.92
N GLY A 266 9.21 -16.64 -28.95
CA GLY A 266 9.48 -15.23 -28.68
C GLY A 266 10.95 -14.83 -28.56
N GLN A 267 11.22 -13.54 -28.69
CA GLN A 267 12.57 -12.99 -28.57
C GLN A 267 12.61 -11.67 -27.79
N GLY A 268 13.77 -11.38 -27.18
CA GLY A 268 14.00 -10.11 -26.48
C GLY A 268 13.13 -9.89 -25.24
N ASN A 269 12.48 -10.93 -24.72
CA ASN A 269 11.58 -10.84 -23.57
C ASN A 269 12.34 -10.94 -22.25
N VAL A 270 11.72 -10.44 -21.17
CA VAL A 270 12.35 -10.36 -19.84
C VAL A 270 11.42 -10.95 -18.77
N ILE A 271 11.97 -11.74 -17.86
CA ILE A 271 11.30 -12.21 -16.64
C ILE A 271 12.21 -11.84 -15.46
N ASP A 272 11.79 -10.87 -14.63
CA ASP A 272 12.63 -10.34 -13.55
C ASP A 272 11.93 -10.07 -12.21
N GLY A 273 12.61 -10.37 -11.10
CA GLY A 273 12.11 -10.07 -9.75
C GLY A 273 10.81 -10.79 -9.36
N CYS A 274 10.41 -11.84 -10.09
CA CYS A 274 9.24 -12.64 -9.78
C CYS A 274 9.54 -13.71 -8.72
N SER A 275 8.50 -14.16 -8.01
CA SER A 275 8.52 -15.33 -7.13
C SER A 275 7.65 -16.44 -7.72
N ILE A 276 8.26 -17.57 -8.12
CA ILE A 276 7.64 -18.58 -8.98
C ILE A 276 7.80 -19.95 -8.33
N ASN A 277 6.78 -20.36 -7.57
CA ASN A 277 6.90 -21.45 -6.59
C ASN A 277 5.76 -22.46 -6.66
N GLU A 278 5.99 -23.71 -6.23
CA GLU A 278 4.93 -24.72 -6.04
C GLU A 278 4.10 -25.04 -7.32
N ASN A 279 4.63 -24.76 -8.51
CA ASN A 279 4.01 -25.13 -9.79
C ASN A 279 4.38 -26.58 -10.20
N GLY A 280 3.74 -27.13 -11.23
CA GLY A 280 4.00 -28.47 -11.78
C GLY A 280 3.24 -29.60 -11.08
N SER A 281 2.24 -29.27 -10.26
CA SER A 281 1.48 -30.22 -9.43
C SER A 281 0.78 -31.36 -10.19
N ARG A 282 0.58 -31.19 -11.50
CA ARG A 282 -0.02 -32.18 -12.43
C ARG A 282 0.94 -32.64 -13.52
N GLU A 283 1.92 -31.81 -13.86
CA GLU A 283 2.88 -32.03 -14.93
C GLU A 283 4.19 -31.29 -14.59
N ALA A 284 5.15 -32.05 -14.07
CA ALA A 284 6.44 -31.54 -13.64
C ALA A 284 7.33 -31.24 -14.86
N VAL A 285 7.22 -30.04 -15.43
CA VAL A 285 8.09 -29.57 -16.53
C VAL A 285 9.06 -28.52 -16.00
N SER A 286 8.69 -27.24 -15.89
CA SER A 286 9.57 -26.19 -15.34
C SER A 286 8.80 -25.08 -14.60
N ALA A 287 9.46 -24.36 -13.69
CA ALA A 287 8.88 -23.15 -13.10
C ALA A 287 8.83 -22.00 -14.13
N ILE A 288 9.94 -21.80 -14.86
CA ILE A 288 10.00 -21.00 -16.08
C ILE A 288 10.42 -21.92 -17.24
N ASP A 289 9.69 -21.89 -18.34
CA ASP A 289 9.81 -22.88 -19.41
C ASP A 289 9.95 -22.20 -20.79
N LEU A 290 11.13 -22.30 -21.40
CA LEU A 290 11.43 -21.75 -22.72
C LEU A 290 11.51 -22.92 -23.71
N GLU A 291 10.33 -23.47 -24.04
CA GLU A 291 10.15 -24.67 -24.86
C GLU A 291 9.43 -24.36 -26.20
N PRO A 292 10.17 -24.15 -27.31
CA PRO A 292 9.59 -24.04 -28.64
C PRO A 292 9.22 -25.40 -29.26
N ASP A 293 8.05 -25.43 -29.89
CA ASP A 293 7.66 -26.46 -30.87
C ASP A 293 8.51 -26.38 -32.16
N GLY A 294 8.34 -27.36 -33.04
CA GLY A 294 9.15 -27.56 -34.24
C GLY A 294 9.17 -26.36 -35.18
N GLY A 295 10.36 -25.83 -35.46
CA GLY A 295 10.54 -24.66 -36.32
C GLY A 295 10.14 -23.31 -35.71
N LEU A 296 9.77 -23.26 -34.42
CA LEU A 296 9.61 -22.00 -33.68
C LEU A 296 10.96 -21.54 -33.09
N ASN A 297 10.98 -20.34 -32.51
CA ASN A 297 12.18 -19.70 -31.98
C ASN A 297 11.94 -19.05 -30.62
N VAL A 298 12.78 -19.36 -29.63
CA VAL A 298 12.85 -18.76 -28.30
C VAL A 298 14.28 -18.32 -28.00
N SER A 299 14.64 -17.09 -28.37
CA SER A 299 16.03 -16.62 -28.29
C SER A 299 16.23 -15.17 -27.83
N ASN A 300 17.40 -14.89 -27.25
CA ASN A 300 17.79 -13.57 -26.72
C ASN A 300 16.84 -13.04 -25.61
N ASN A 301 16.14 -13.94 -24.89
CA ASN A 301 15.32 -13.59 -23.74
C ASN A 301 16.19 -13.56 -22.45
N VAL A 302 15.75 -12.85 -21.41
CA VAL A 302 16.51 -12.68 -20.16
C VAL A 302 15.67 -13.09 -18.95
N ILE A 303 16.18 -14.01 -18.13
CA ILE A 303 15.57 -14.47 -16.88
C ILE A 303 16.51 -14.09 -15.73
N MET A 304 16.14 -13.10 -14.91
CA MET A 304 17.05 -12.58 -13.89
C MET A 304 16.44 -12.17 -12.55
N ASN A 305 17.20 -12.39 -11.47
CA ASN A 305 16.84 -11.99 -10.10
C ASN A 305 15.47 -12.54 -9.60
N ASN A 306 15.01 -13.67 -10.14
CA ASN A 306 13.77 -14.33 -9.70
C ASN A 306 14.03 -15.30 -8.54
N SER A 307 13.04 -15.49 -7.66
CA SER A 307 13.02 -16.54 -6.63
C SER A 307 12.20 -17.72 -7.13
N ILE A 308 12.81 -18.91 -7.21
CA ILE A 308 12.22 -20.08 -7.88
C ILE A 308 12.36 -21.33 -7.00
N GLY A 309 11.30 -21.73 -6.28
CA GLY A 309 11.37 -22.83 -5.31
C GLY A 309 10.14 -23.71 -5.17
N GLY A 310 10.33 -24.96 -4.72
CA GLY A 310 9.25 -25.92 -4.46
C GLY A 310 8.46 -26.39 -5.71
N ASN A 311 8.89 -26.03 -6.92
CA ASN A 311 8.22 -26.46 -8.16
C ASN A 311 8.53 -27.94 -8.43
N ALA A 312 7.56 -28.71 -8.92
CA ALA A 312 7.70 -30.15 -9.10
C ALA A 312 8.69 -30.55 -10.22
N GLY A 313 8.89 -29.67 -11.21
CA GLY A 313 9.82 -29.86 -12.32
C GLY A 313 11.16 -29.16 -12.13
N ASN A 314 11.73 -28.64 -13.21
CA ASN A 314 12.94 -27.82 -13.18
C ASN A 314 12.65 -26.42 -12.59
N GLY A 315 13.71 -25.70 -12.20
CA GLY A 315 13.62 -24.26 -11.97
C GLY A 315 13.44 -23.51 -13.29
N ILE A 316 14.40 -23.63 -14.21
CA ILE A 316 14.33 -23.08 -15.57
C ILE A 316 14.58 -24.20 -16.59
N GLY A 317 13.66 -24.38 -17.54
CA GLY A 317 13.84 -25.23 -18.72
C GLY A 317 14.24 -24.40 -19.94
N LEU A 318 15.30 -24.82 -20.64
CA LEU A 318 15.75 -24.26 -21.92
C LEU A 318 15.94 -25.41 -22.94
N GLY A 319 14.97 -25.68 -23.81
CA GLY A 319 15.11 -26.80 -24.74
C GLY A 319 13.98 -26.88 -25.76
N ASP A 320 14.21 -27.50 -26.92
CA ASP A 320 13.14 -27.75 -27.90
C ASP A 320 12.19 -28.87 -27.44
N ASN A 321 10.91 -28.76 -27.83
CA ASN A 321 9.86 -29.73 -27.47
C ASN A 321 10.28 -31.15 -27.92
N PRO A 322 10.50 -32.10 -26.99
CA PRO A 322 11.03 -33.42 -27.34
C PRO A 322 10.08 -34.28 -28.19
N ASN A 323 8.82 -33.85 -28.34
CA ASN A 323 7.80 -34.50 -29.16
C ASN A 323 7.69 -33.89 -30.57
N ASP A 324 8.19 -32.67 -30.77
CA ASP A 324 8.24 -31.94 -32.04
C ASP A 324 9.60 -31.22 -32.20
N PRO A 325 10.70 -32.00 -32.35
CA PRO A 325 12.06 -31.48 -32.22
C PRO A 325 12.48 -30.61 -33.42
N GLY A 326 13.38 -29.66 -33.16
CA GLY A 326 13.83 -28.66 -34.14
C GLY A 326 13.27 -27.25 -33.90
N GLY A 327 12.80 -26.96 -32.69
CA GLY A 327 12.69 -25.58 -32.21
C GLY A 327 14.07 -24.96 -31.96
N ILE A 328 14.18 -23.64 -32.08
CA ILE A 328 15.43 -22.90 -31.85
C ILE A 328 15.40 -22.29 -30.45
N VAL A 329 16.29 -22.73 -29.55
CA VAL A 329 16.56 -22.09 -28.25
C VAL A 329 18.00 -21.58 -28.27
N SER A 330 18.24 -20.28 -28.14
CA SER A 330 19.61 -19.72 -28.18
C SER A 330 19.77 -18.34 -27.54
N ASN A 331 21.00 -18.01 -27.11
CA ASN A 331 21.37 -16.72 -26.51
C ASN A 331 20.53 -16.26 -25.29
N ASN A 332 19.82 -17.17 -24.59
CA ASN A 332 18.94 -16.76 -23.49
C ASN A 332 19.77 -16.49 -22.21
N GLY A 333 19.69 -15.27 -21.67
CA GLY A 333 20.43 -14.88 -20.46
C GLY A 333 19.77 -15.43 -19.19
N VAL A 334 20.55 -16.04 -18.29
CA VAL A 334 20.05 -16.54 -17.00
C VAL A 334 21.00 -16.14 -15.88
N CYS A 335 20.62 -15.17 -15.03
CA CYS A 335 21.53 -14.57 -14.04
C CYS A 335 20.85 -14.17 -12.73
N GLY A 336 21.51 -14.36 -11.58
CA GLY A 336 21.06 -13.83 -10.29
C GLY A 336 19.77 -14.43 -9.71
N ASN A 337 19.16 -15.40 -10.39
CA ASN A 337 18.01 -16.14 -9.87
C ASN A 337 18.41 -17.01 -8.67
N THR A 338 17.55 -17.11 -7.66
CA THR A 338 17.74 -17.96 -6.48
C THR A 338 16.83 -19.19 -6.56
N PHE A 339 17.39 -20.36 -6.28
CA PHE A 339 16.69 -21.64 -6.38
C PHE A 339 16.54 -22.32 -5.01
N SER A 340 15.41 -22.98 -4.76
CA SER A 340 15.20 -23.71 -3.50
C SER A 340 14.22 -24.89 -3.64
N GLY A 341 14.74 -26.11 -3.69
CA GLY A 341 13.92 -27.32 -3.59
C GLY A 341 12.96 -27.57 -4.77
N ASN A 342 13.38 -27.23 -5.99
CA ASN A 342 12.69 -27.69 -7.20
C ASN A 342 12.96 -29.20 -7.41
N GLY A 343 12.02 -29.92 -8.05
CA GLY A 343 12.02 -31.38 -8.12
C GLY A 343 13.04 -32.00 -9.08
N PHE A 344 13.43 -31.28 -10.14
CA PHE A 344 14.45 -31.69 -11.11
C PHE A 344 15.70 -30.79 -11.01
N ALA A 345 16.20 -30.22 -12.12
CA ALA A 345 17.38 -29.37 -12.11
C ALA A 345 17.02 -27.91 -11.79
N GLU A 346 17.95 -27.14 -11.21
CA GLU A 346 17.79 -25.69 -11.07
C GLU A 346 17.69 -25.02 -12.44
N ILE A 347 18.55 -25.42 -13.38
CA ILE A 347 18.49 -25.08 -14.80
C ILE A 347 18.70 -26.38 -15.59
N ALA A 348 17.77 -26.69 -16.51
CA ALA A 348 17.87 -27.80 -17.45
C ALA A 348 18.03 -27.28 -18.89
N GLN A 349 18.88 -27.96 -19.67
CA GLN A 349 19.12 -27.64 -21.08
C GLN A 349 19.02 -28.90 -21.94
N SER A 350 18.26 -28.86 -23.03
CA SER A 350 18.34 -29.87 -24.09
C SER A 350 19.35 -29.43 -25.15
N ASN A 351 20.32 -30.32 -25.41
CA ASN A 351 21.29 -30.26 -26.51
C ASN A 351 22.17 -28.98 -26.65
N ASP A 352 23.14 -29.01 -27.58
CA ASP A 352 24.12 -27.92 -27.77
C ASP A 352 23.53 -26.63 -28.37
N GLN A 353 22.25 -26.60 -28.78
CA GLN A 353 21.59 -25.36 -29.21
C GLN A 353 21.36 -24.42 -28.02
N GLY A 354 20.99 -24.97 -26.85
CA GLY A 354 20.50 -24.32 -25.61
C GLY A 354 21.50 -23.40 -24.89
N THR A 355 22.15 -22.54 -25.66
CA THR A 355 23.19 -21.59 -25.30
C THR A 355 22.64 -20.51 -24.38
N TYR A 356 22.93 -20.64 -23.09
CA TYR A 356 22.70 -19.59 -22.12
C TYR A 356 23.93 -18.69 -21.98
N THR A 357 23.71 -17.42 -21.63
CA THR A 357 24.80 -16.47 -21.37
C THR A 357 24.73 -15.92 -19.95
N SER A 358 25.90 -15.69 -19.35
CA SER A 358 26.04 -15.16 -17.98
C SER A 358 26.04 -13.64 -17.90
N GLY A 359 25.88 -12.94 -19.04
CA GLY A 359 25.83 -11.49 -19.14
C GLY A 359 24.41 -10.98 -19.34
N CYS A 360 23.61 -10.96 -18.28
CA CYS A 360 22.25 -10.43 -18.34
C CYS A 360 22.24 -8.90 -18.17
N SER A 361 21.66 -8.22 -19.16
CA SER A 361 21.21 -6.83 -19.06
C SER A 361 19.78 -6.78 -19.61
N ILE A 362 18.87 -6.12 -18.89
CA ILE A 362 17.53 -5.82 -19.41
C ILE A 362 17.71 -4.99 -20.69
N PRO A 363 17.10 -5.37 -21.83
CA PRO A 363 17.15 -4.57 -23.07
C PRO A 363 16.68 -3.13 -22.81
N SER A 364 17.31 -2.15 -23.44
CA SER A 364 17.10 -0.74 -23.12
C SER A 364 15.63 -0.30 -23.23
N GLY A 365 14.93 -0.72 -24.28
CA GLY A 365 13.48 -0.49 -24.47
C GLY A 365 12.54 -1.18 -23.48
N LEU A 366 13.08 -2.01 -22.58
CA LEU A 366 12.36 -2.64 -21.47
C LEU A 366 12.96 -2.26 -20.11
N SER A 367 13.94 -1.35 -20.06
CA SER A 367 14.71 -1.05 -18.85
C SER A 367 13.89 -0.29 -17.80
N ASN A 368 13.16 0.74 -18.23
CA ASN A 368 12.12 1.39 -17.44
C ASN A 368 10.78 0.64 -17.58
N LEU A 369 9.83 0.96 -16.71
CA LEU A 369 8.46 0.41 -16.74
C LEU A 369 7.47 1.53 -17.06
N PRO A 370 6.37 1.24 -17.79
CA PRO A 370 5.32 2.23 -18.01
C PRO A 370 4.76 2.73 -16.66
N ALA A 371 4.59 4.04 -16.57
CA ALA A 371 4.04 4.70 -15.40
C ALA A 371 2.66 4.11 -15.03
N ALA A 372 2.32 4.12 -13.74
CA ALA A 372 0.95 3.86 -13.35
C ALA A 372 0.07 5.01 -13.86
N PRO A 373 -1.00 4.75 -14.64
CA PRO A 373 -1.99 5.77 -14.93
C PRO A 373 -2.57 6.31 -13.62
N SER A 374 -2.99 7.57 -13.60
CA SER A 374 -3.68 8.13 -12.44
C SER A 374 -4.90 7.28 -12.12
N ARG A 375 -4.91 6.65 -10.93
CA ARG A 375 -6.11 5.97 -10.44
C ARG A 375 -7.26 6.98 -10.41
N PRO A 376 -8.49 6.57 -10.73
CA PRO A 376 -9.62 7.45 -10.54
C PRO A 376 -9.70 7.85 -9.06
N SER A 377 -10.00 9.12 -8.77
CA SER A 377 -10.42 9.48 -7.42
C SER A 377 -11.66 8.68 -7.06
N ALA A 378 -11.89 8.39 -5.76
CA ALA A 378 -13.01 7.56 -5.28
C ALA A 378 -14.44 8.09 -5.59
N ASN A 379 -14.57 9.13 -6.42
CA ASN A 379 -15.81 9.75 -6.87
C ASN A 379 -16.27 9.31 -8.28
N SER A 380 -15.62 8.34 -8.94
CA SER A 380 -15.98 7.91 -10.32
C SER A 380 -16.60 6.51 -10.42
N GLY A 381 -17.27 6.04 -9.37
CA GLY A 381 -18.07 4.81 -9.37
C GLY A 381 -19.56 5.06 -9.64
N SER A 382 -19.89 5.59 -10.82
CA SER A 382 -21.26 5.73 -11.38
C SER A 382 -22.41 6.00 -10.37
N SER A 383 -22.57 7.24 -9.94
CA SER A 383 -23.84 7.75 -9.41
C SER A 383 -24.17 9.15 -9.96
N LEU A 384 -25.44 9.54 -9.85
CA LEU A 384 -26.08 10.65 -10.57
C LEU A 384 -25.78 12.05 -9.95
N PHE A 385 -24.51 12.31 -9.64
CA PHE A 385 -24.03 13.54 -8.97
C PHE A 385 -22.71 14.09 -9.54
N ALA A 386 -22.15 13.46 -10.58
CA ALA A 386 -20.82 13.81 -11.10
C ALA A 386 -20.83 14.85 -12.24
N LYS A 387 -21.97 15.15 -12.87
CA LYS A 387 -22.04 16.02 -14.06
C LYS A 387 -21.90 17.52 -13.79
N LEU A 388 -22.00 17.97 -12.53
CA LEU A 388 -22.19 19.38 -12.17
C LEU A 388 -20.93 20.18 -11.73
N LYS A 389 -19.71 19.63 -11.86
CA LYS A 389 -18.48 20.30 -11.33
C LYS A 389 -17.63 21.13 -12.30
N ASN A 390 -18.00 21.26 -13.57
CA ASN A 390 -17.24 22.05 -14.55
C ASN A 390 -17.63 23.55 -14.55
N LEU A 391 -17.26 24.30 -13.51
CA LEU A 391 -17.26 25.79 -13.50
C LEU A 391 -16.35 26.41 -12.39
N ILE A 392 -15.03 26.18 -12.54
CA ILE A 392 -13.87 27.08 -12.26
C ILE A 392 -14.13 28.39 -11.46
N PRO A 393 -13.29 28.83 -10.47
CA PRO A 393 -12.28 28.12 -9.65
C PRO A 393 -12.18 28.54 -8.15
N THR A 394 -11.62 27.68 -7.28
CA THR A 394 -10.46 28.03 -6.40
C THR A 394 -9.78 26.75 -5.89
N VAL A 395 -8.50 26.79 -5.52
CA VAL A 395 -7.71 25.64 -5.08
C VAL A 395 -7.33 25.74 -3.60
N TYR A 396 -7.53 24.66 -2.86
CA TYR A 396 -6.70 24.26 -1.72
C TYR A 396 -6.30 22.80 -1.90
N ALA A 397 -5.08 22.43 -1.51
CA ALA A 397 -4.44 21.18 -1.93
C ALA A 397 -4.01 20.32 -0.72
N HIS A 398 -4.78 19.27 -0.45
CA HIS A 398 -4.40 18.21 0.49
C HIS A 398 -4.53 16.86 -0.24
N ASN A 399 -3.44 16.34 -0.78
CA ASN A 399 -3.38 15.06 -1.49
C ASN A 399 -1.94 14.50 -1.49
N ILE A 400 -1.39 14.25 -0.30
CA ILE A 400 -0.18 13.43 -0.12
C ILE A 400 -0.55 12.29 0.86
N PRO A 401 -0.56 11.02 0.42
CA PRO A 401 -0.94 9.90 1.28
C PRO A 401 0.15 9.54 2.30
N PRO A 402 -0.19 8.86 3.41
CA PRO A 402 0.77 8.27 4.35
C PRO A 402 1.79 7.36 3.65
N GLN A 403 2.97 7.19 4.25
CA GLN A 403 4.08 6.38 3.74
C GLN A 403 4.59 5.45 4.84
N ILE A 404 5.01 4.23 4.49
CA ILE A 404 5.82 3.41 5.41
C ILE A 404 7.26 3.92 5.38
N SER A 405 7.78 4.36 6.52
CA SER A 405 9.16 4.84 6.67
C SER A 405 10.14 3.74 7.10
N GLY A 406 9.66 2.56 7.49
CA GLY A 406 10.48 1.39 7.77
C GLY A 406 9.72 0.24 8.42
N VAL A 407 10.39 -0.90 8.55
CA VAL A 407 9.94 -2.07 9.31
C VAL A 407 11.15 -2.62 10.07
N ASP A 408 11.10 -2.69 11.41
CA ASP A 408 12.12 -3.45 12.16
C ASP A 408 11.72 -4.92 12.25
N CYS A 409 12.65 -5.80 11.93
CA CYS A 409 12.50 -7.24 12.11
C CYS A 409 13.09 -7.71 13.45
N SER A 410 13.90 -6.91 14.16
CA SER A 410 14.54 -7.26 15.42
C SER A 410 13.55 -7.27 16.60
N LYS A 411 12.71 -6.22 16.69
CA LYS A 411 11.40 -6.20 17.35
C LYS A 411 10.39 -5.87 16.23
N PRO A 412 9.31 -6.65 16.03
CA PRO A 412 8.39 -6.39 14.91
C PRO A 412 7.67 -5.06 15.10
N SER A 413 8.09 -4.03 14.38
CA SER A 413 7.43 -2.73 14.34
C SER A 413 7.38 -2.14 12.92
N VAL A 414 6.36 -1.32 12.66
CA VAL A 414 6.16 -0.61 11.39
C VAL A 414 6.12 0.90 11.65
N PHE A 415 6.90 1.66 10.90
CA PHE A 415 6.95 3.11 10.98
C PHE A 415 6.08 3.74 9.88
N VAL A 416 5.18 4.65 10.25
CA VAL A 416 4.23 5.33 9.36
C VAL A 416 4.42 6.84 9.45
N SER A 417 4.49 7.53 8.32
CA SER A 417 4.83 8.95 8.24
C SER A 417 4.07 9.69 7.15
N TRP A 418 3.74 10.97 7.35
CA TRP A 418 2.99 11.80 6.41
C TRP A 418 3.36 13.29 6.50
N VAL A 419 2.95 14.06 5.50
CA VAL A 419 3.19 15.51 5.45
C VAL A 419 2.08 16.25 6.20
N ILE A 420 2.46 17.16 7.09
CA ILE A 420 1.55 18.03 7.87
C ILE A 420 1.44 19.38 7.15
N ASP A 421 0.25 20.00 7.13
CA ASP A 421 0.12 21.39 6.67
C ASP A 421 0.79 22.36 7.67
N PRO A 422 1.64 23.32 7.23
CA PRO A 422 2.27 24.29 8.13
C PRO A 422 1.33 25.13 9.00
N ASN A 423 0.02 25.12 8.74
CA ASN A 423 -1.01 25.90 9.42
C ASN A 423 -2.00 25.03 10.22
N ASP A 424 -1.99 23.70 10.04
CA ASP A 424 -2.75 22.77 10.87
C ASP A 424 -1.89 22.34 12.07
N ASN A 425 -2.53 22.22 13.24
CA ASN A 425 -1.88 21.94 14.51
C ASN A 425 -2.71 20.93 15.33
N HIS A 426 -3.47 20.07 14.65
CA HIS A 426 -4.18 18.95 15.23
C HIS A 426 -3.45 17.62 15.00
N ASP A 427 -3.56 16.71 15.96
CA ASP A 427 -3.10 15.33 15.80
C ASP A 427 -4.11 14.54 14.95
N MET A 428 -3.61 13.56 14.21
CA MET A 428 -4.40 12.73 13.30
C MET A 428 -4.59 11.34 13.88
N ASP A 429 -5.78 10.76 13.66
CA ASP A 429 -6.10 9.39 13.98
C ASP A 429 -5.36 8.45 13.02
N ILE A 430 -4.56 7.50 13.54
CA ILE A 430 -3.95 6.43 12.76
C ILE A 430 -4.76 5.15 12.96
N PHE A 431 -5.19 4.54 11.85
CA PHE A 431 -5.94 3.30 11.82
C PHE A 431 -5.10 2.19 11.20
N ARG A 432 -5.14 0.99 11.79
CA ARG A 432 -4.58 -0.24 11.23
C ARG A 432 -5.68 -1.24 10.92
N ASP A 433 -5.71 -1.79 9.71
CA ASP A 433 -6.80 -2.66 9.23
C ASP A 433 -8.21 -2.04 9.46
N GLY A 434 -8.30 -0.69 9.47
CA GLY A 434 -9.51 0.07 9.80
C GLY A 434 -9.78 0.33 11.29
N VAL A 435 -8.97 -0.22 12.20
CA VAL A 435 -9.08 -0.04 13.66
C VAL A 435 -8.10 1.01 14.14
N LYS A 436 -8.54 2.05 14.87
CA LYS A 436 -7.65 3.10 15.39
C LYS A 436 -6.59 2.50 16.33
N VAL A 437 -5.32 2.69 15.98
CA VAL A 437 -4.14 2.24 16.75
C VAL A 437 -3.40 3.38 17.45
N GLY A 438 -3.66 4.64 17.09
CA GLY A 438 -3.08 5.79 17.79
C GLY A 438 -3.60 7.15 17.33
N GLU A 439 -3.04 8.18 17.94
CA GLU A 439 -3.08 9.59 17.52
C GLU A 439 -1.64 10.10 17.48
N ALA A 440 -1.23 10.81 16.43
CA ALA A 440 0.10 11.43 16.34
C ALA A 440 0.15 12.53 15.27
N ASN A 441 1.31 13.18 15.12
CA ASN A 441 1.52 14.29 14.19
C ASN A 441 2.71 14.03 13.24
N GLY A 442 2.42 13.73 11.97
CA GLY A 442 3.39 13.45 10.91
C GLY A 442 4.16 12.12 11.00
N PHE A 443 4.17 11.45 12.15
CA PHE A 443 4.93 10.22 12.39
C PHE A 443 4.30 9.34 13.49
N PHE A 444 4.28 8.02 13.29
CA PHE A 444 3.77 7.02 14.22
C PHE A 444 4.56 5.71 14.09
N GLU A 445 4.89 5.05 15.21
CA GLU A 445 5.48 3.69 15.23
C GLU A 445 4.47 2.70 15.81
N ASP A 446 4.17 1.64 15.06
CA ASP A 446 3.34 0.55 15.54
C ASP A 446 4.20 -0.69 15.88
N THR A 447 4.49 -0.85 17.16
CA THR A 447 5.21 -2.01 17.71
C THR A 447 4.31 -3.22 18.00
N THR A 448 3.03 -3.20 17.59
CA THR A 448 2.04 -4.25 17.91
C THR A 448 1.76 -5.18 16.72
N VAL A 449 2.58 -5.11 15.67
CA VAL A 449 2.49 -5.98 14.49
C VAL A 449 3.08 -7.36 14.72
N THR A 450 2.55 -8.36 14.02
CA THR A 450 3.01 -9.76 14.08
C THR A 450 3.82 -10.09 12.83
N ARG A 451 4.96 -10.79 12.99
CA ARG A 451 5.74 -11.27 11.84
C ARG A 451 4.92 -12.17 10.92
N GLY A 452 5.14 -12.04 9.62
CA GLY A 452 4.48 -12.83 8.58
C GLY A 452 3.03 -12.43 8.30
N ARG A 453 2.59 -11.24 8.74
CA ARG A 453 1.26 -10.68 8.47
C ARG A 453 1.38 -9.29 7.85
N PHE A 454 0.53 -9.05 6.85
CA PHE A 454 0.31 -7.74 6.25
C PHE A 454 -0.65 -6.91 7.10
N TYR A 455 -0.42 -5.59 7.10
CA TYR A 455 -1.26 -4.62 7.79
C TYR A 455 -1.51 -3.39 6.91
N ALA A 456 -2.76 -2.95 6.82
CA ALA A 456 -3.12 -1.65 6.23
C ALA A 456 -2.92 -0.55 7.28
N TYR A 457 -2.45 0.62 6.87
CA TYR A 457 -2.45 1.84 7.69
C TYR A 457 -3.14 2.98 6.95
N SER A 458 -4.07 3.67 7.60
CA SER A 458 -4.69 4.89 7.07
C SER A 458 -4.75 5.97 8.14
N ILE A 459 -4.90 7.23 7.71
CA ILE A 459 -4.81 8.40 8.60
C ILE A 459 -5.97 9.36 8.31
N GLY A 460 -6.60 9.88 9.35
CA GLY A 460 -7.78 10.73 9.25
C GLY A 460 -8.06 11.56 10.50
N HIS A 461 -9.24 12.18 10.57
CA HIS A 461 -9.67 12.98 11.72
C HIS A 461 -11.14 12.66 12.03
N GLY A 462 -11.38 11.87 13.07
CA GLY A 462 -12.70 11.34 13.42
C GLY A 462 -13.16 10.16 12.54
N ALA A 463 -14.26 9.53 12.96
CA ALA A 463 -14.79 8.28 12.42
C ALA A 463 -15.37 8.35 10.97
N SER A 464 -15.10 9.43 10.23
CA SER A 464 -15.49 9.61 8.83
C SER A 464 -14.37 10.27 7.99
N GLY A 465 -13.12 10.16 8.43
CA GLY A 465 -11.96 10.73 7.73
C GLY A 465 -11.71 10.10 6.35
N THR A 466 -11.22 10.91 5.41
CA THR A 466 -10.86 10.48 4.04
C THR A 466 -9.61 9.59 4.07
N ASN A 467 -9.80 8.28 4.19
CA ASN A 467 -8.72 7.31 4.27
C ASN A 467 -7.91 7.23 2.96
N THR A 468 -6.68 7.71 2.99
CA THR A 468 -5.61 7.21 2.11
C THR A 468 -4.85 6.13 2.86
N SER A 469 -4.74 4.94 2.26
CA SER A 469 -4.28 3.72 2.93
C SER A 469 -3.01 3.15 2.30
N VAL A 470 -2.01 2.84 3.12
CA VAL A 470 -0.70 2.31 2.72
C VAL A 470 -0.33 1.12 3.60
N TRP A 471 0.41 0.15 3.03
CA TRP A 471 0.49 -1.20 3.57
C TRP A 471 1.93 -1.59 3.91
N ALA A 472 2.10 -2.33 5.02
CA ALA A 472 3.37 -2.91 5.42
C ALA A 472 3.29 -4.44 5.51
N ASP A 473 4.42 -5.10 5.21
CA ASP A 473 4.65 -6.52 5.49
C ASP A 473 5.76 -6.67 6.54
N VAL A 474 5.70 -7.75 7.32
CA VAL A 474 6.60 -8.05 8.44
C VAL A 474 7.16 -9.47 8.30
N THR A 475 7.39 -9.96 7.08
CA THR A 475 7.85 -11.32 6.82
C THR A 475 9.29 -11.59 7.29
N CYS A 476 9.50 -12.75 7.90
CA CYS A 476 10.81 -13.30 8.29
C CYS A 476 10.76 -14.83 8.07
N ALA A 477 11.74 -15.41 7.37
CA ALA A 477 11.59 -16.75 6.76
C ALA A 477 12.08 -17.94 7.63
N THR A 478 11.35 -19.07 7.55
CA THR A 478 11.78 -20.43 7.96
C THR A 478 11.08 -21.50 7.09
N THR A 479 11.73 -22.64 6.83
CA THR A 479 11.39 -23.60 5.73
C THR A 479 10.78 -24.96 6.13
N PRO A 480 9.87 -25.56 5.34
CA PRO A 480 9.33 -26.94 5.55
C PRO A 480 9.63 -27.97 4.40
N PRO A 481 9.39 -29.30 4.60
CA PRO A 481 9.53 -30.38 3.59
C PRO A 481 8.20 -31.03 3.09
N PRO A 482 8.16 -31.88 2.01
CA PRO A 482 7.00 -31.93 1.09
C PRO A 482 6.39 -33.30 0.59
N THR A 483 5.15 -33.22 0.05
CA THR A 483 4.52 -33.94 -1.13
C THR A 483 4.27 -35.46 -1.25
N GLN A 484 3.13 -35.85 -1.89
CA GLN A 484 3.08 -36.68 -3.14
C GLN A 484 1.71 -36.70 -3.91
N PRO A 485 1.64 -36.86 -5.27
CA PRO A 485 0.39 -36.71 -6.08
C PRO A 485 0.10 -37.81 -7.19
N PRO A 486 -0.31 -37.62 -8.49
CA PRO A 486 -1.47 -38.33 -9.13
C PRO A 486 -1.30 -38.86 -10.61
N THR A 487 -2.40 -39.02 -11.40
CA THR A 487 -2.52 -39.50 -12.83
C THR A 487 -3.84 -38.99 -13.51
N THR A 488 -4.23 -39.03 -14.83
CA THR A 488 -3.63 -39.17 -16.21
C THR A 488 -4.64 -38.73 -17.34
N PRO A 489 -4.22 -38.36 -18.59
CA PRO A 489 -5.05 -37.90 -19.77
C PRO A 489 -5.20 -38.99 -20.91
N PRO A 490 -5.49 -38.79 -22.26
CA PRO A 490 -5.70 -37.60 -23.15
C PRO A 490 -6.77 -37.75 -24.34
N THR A 491 -6.61 -37.01 -25.47
CA THR A 491 -7.18 -37.15 -26.88
C THR A 491 -8.65 -36.73 -27.19
N ALA A 492 -9.13 -36.32 -28.41
CA ALA A 492 -8.63 -36.16 -29.81
C ALA A 492 -9.41 -35.07 -30.67
N SER A 493 -9.22 -34.97 -32.02
CA SER A 493 -9.84 -33.98 -32.99
C SER A 493 -9.84 -34.56 -34.47
N PRO A 494 -9.98 -33.89 -35.69
CA PRO A 494 -10.03 -32.45 -36.15
C PRO A 494 -10.96 -32.10 -37.41
N THR A 495 -10.65 -31.02 -38.19
CA THR A 495 -10.96 -30.68 -39.65
C THR A 495 -12.35 -30.11 -40.12
N GLN A 496 -12.56 -29.25 -41.18
CA GLN A 496 -11.76 -28.20 -41.93
C GLN A 496 -12.65 -27.22 -42.88
N PRO A 497 -12.28 -26.57 -44.05
CA PRO A 497 -12.87 -25.29 -44.61
C PRO A 497 -13.46 -25.40 -46.08
N PRO A 498 -13.47 -24.45 -47.11
CA PRO A 498 -13.10 -23.00 -47.30
C PRO A 498 -13.99 -22.11 -48.30
N THR A 499 -13.43 -21.00 -48.86
CA THR A 499 -13.69 -20.26 -50.17
C THR A 499 -14.63 -18.98 -50.27
N PRO A 500 -14.42 -17.96 -51.19
CA PRO A 500 -14.03 -16.57 -50.80
C PRO A 500 -14.67 -15.34 -51.64
N PRO A 501 -14.11 -14.07 -51.74
CA PRO A 501 -14.81 -12.78 -52.08
C PRO A 501 -14.51 -12.15 -53.50
N PRO A 502 -14.92 -10.88 -53.88
CA PRO A 502 -14.00 -9.67 -53.85
C PRO A 502 -14.51 -8.16 -54.03
N THR A 503 -13.62 -7.16 -53.75
CA THR A 503 -13.37 -5.82 -54.43
C THR A 503 -14.21 -4.50 -54.28
N SER A 504 -13.66 -3.35 -54.77
CA SER A 504 -13.91 -1.89 -54.46
C SER A 504 -13.59 -0.94 -55.68
N PRO A 505 -13.37 0.43 -55.65
CA PRO A 505 -13.51 1.51 -54.62
C PRO A 505 -14.30 2.85 -55.01
N PRO A 506 -13.78 4.10 -55.33
CA PRO A 506 -14.40 5.39 -54.85
C PRO A 506 -14.50 6.66 -55.80
N THR A 507 -15.14 7.79 -55.39
CA THR A 507 -14.85 9.25 -55.74
C THR A 507 -15.80 10.29 -55.04
N SER A 508 -15.67 11.62 -55.25
CA SER A 508 -16.24 12.75 -54.42
C SER A 508 -16.68 14.02 -55.22
N PRO A 509 -17.00 15.21 -54.61
CA PRO A 509 -18.25 15.70 -53.96
C PRO A 509 -19.01 16.83 -54.75
N PRO A 510 -20.26 17.26 -54.41
CA PRO A 510 -20.52 18.69 -53.99
C PRO A 510 -21.86 19.08 -53.24
N THR A 511 -21.81 20.18 -52.47
CA THR A 511 -22.84 21.26 -52.15
C THR A 511 -24.37 21.03 -52.01
N THR A 512 -24.95 21.57 -50.92
CA THR A 512 -26.39 21.95 -50.66
C THR A 512 -26.81 23.26 -51.41
N PRO A 513 -28.12 23.66 -51.61
CA PRO A 513 -29.23 23.78 -50.61
C PRO A 513 -30.69 23.58 -51.19
N PRO A 514 -31.80 24.04 -50.54
CA PRO A 514 -32.37 23.64 -49.23
C PRO A 514 -33.89 23.28 -49.28
N GLY A 515 -34.44 22.69 -48.20
CA GLY A 515 -35.84 22.92 -47.80
C GLY A 515 -36.82 21.72 -47.74
N GLY A 516 -36.34 20.50 -47.45
CA GLY A 516 -37.20 19.37 -47.07
C GLY A 516 -37.69 19.43 -45.61
N PRO A 517 -38.60 18.53 -45.21
CA PRO A 517 -38.69 18.03 -43.82
C PRO A 517 -37.39 17.32 -43.42
N GLN A 518 -36.93 17.49 -42.16
CA GLN A 518 -35.65 16.92 -41.71
C GLN A 518 -35.62 15.39 -41.80
N CYS A 519 -36.73 14.71 -41.43
CA CYS A 519 -36.97 13.28 -41.61
C CYS A 519 -37.15 12.83 -43.09
N SER A 520 -36.46 13.46 -44.03
CA SER A 520 -36.42 13.07 -45.44
C SER A 520 -35.28 13.74 -46.23
N ASP A 521 -34.21 14.20 -45.56
CA ASP A 521 -33.15 15.01 -46.21
C ASP A 521 -31.72 14.42 -46.21
N ASP A 522 -31.60 13.12 -45.91
CA ASP A 522 -30.33 12.33 -45.89
C ASP A 522 -29.28 12.89 -44.90
N ILE A 523 -29.67 13.76 -43.95
CA ILE A 523 -28.78 14.41 -42.98
C ILE A 523 -29.23 14.06 -41.56
N ASN A 524 -28.26 13.71 -40.70
CA ASN A 524 -28.50 13.66 -39.27
C ASN A 524 -28.60 15.12 -38.76
N ASN A 525 -29.78 15.54 -38.33
CA ASN A 525 -30.06 16.94 -37.99
C ASN A 525 -29.93 17.24 -36.48
N ASP A 526 -30.01 16.25 -35.58
CA ASP A 526 -29.88 16.40 -34.11
C ASP A 526 -28.50 16.01 -33.50
N PHE A 527 -27.69 15.30 -34.30
CA PHE A 527 -26.35 14.73 -34.07
C PHE A 527 -26.25 13.44 -33.22
N ASP A 528 -27.28 12.60 -33.13
CA ASP A 528 -27.26 11.34 -32.37
C ASP A 528 -26.39 10.19 -32.96
N GLY A 529 -26.47 9.97 -34.27
CA GLY A 529 -25.85 8.89 -35.04
C GLY A 529 -26.68 8.32 -36.20
N LEU A 530 -27.99 8.61 -36.27
CA LEU A 530 -28.99 8.01 -37.17
C LEU A 530 -29.46 8.98 -38.27
N ILE A 531 -30.28 8.56 -39.25
CA ILE A 531 -30.84 9.44 -40.30
C ILE A 531 -32.23 8.97 -40.74
N ASP A 532 -33.14 9.89 -41.05
CA ASP A 532 -34.43 9.63 -41.71
C ASP A 532 -35.19 8.42 -41.11
N ILE A 533 -35.30 7.30 -41.83
CA ILE A 533 -36.01 6.07 -41.41
C ILE A 533 -35.21 5.18 -40.43
N GLU A 534 -33.96 5.54 -40.14
CA GLU A 534 -33.16 4.92 -39.09
C GLU A 534 -33.23 5.72 -37.77
N ASP A 535 -33.80 6.94 -37.76
CA ASP A 535 -34.02 7.76 -36.55
C ASP A 535 -35.42 7.50 -35.91
N PRO A 536 -35.49 7.03 -34.65
CA PRO A 536 -36.74 6.87 -33.90
C PRO A 536 -37.61 8.14 -33.82
N GLN A 537 -37.04 9.34 -33.88
CA GLN A 537 -37.78 10.62 -33.79
C GLN A 537 -38.61 10.90 -35.05
N CYS A 538 -38.26 10.25 -36.16
CA CYS A 538 -39.03 10.26 -37.41
C CYS A 538 -40.14 9.20 -37.45
N HIS A 539 -40.27 8.38 -36.39
CA HIS A 539 -41.33 7.38 -36.24
C HIS A 539 -42.39 7.85 -35.23
N THR A 540 -43.66 7.72 -35.61
CA THR A 540 -44.80 8.25 -34.84
C THR A 540 -45.06 7.53 -33.50
N ASP A 541 -44.42 6.39 -33.27
CA ASP A 541 -44.39 5.62 -32.01
C ASP A 541 -43.02 5.62 -31.31
N GLY A 542 -41.97 6.18 -31.92
CA GLY A 542 -40.61 6.22 -31.37
C GLY A 542 -39.81 4.93 -31.54
N ASP A 543 -40.14 4.07 -32.51
CA ASP A 543 -39.44 2.80 -32.76
C ASP A 543 -38.99 2.66 -34.23
N ALA A 544 -37.68 2.80 -34.48
CA ALA A 544 -37.08 2.69 -35.82
C ALA A 544 -37.13 1.25 -36.39
N ASP A 545 -37.25 0.21 -35.54
CA ASP A 545 -37.46 -1.17 -36.02
C ASP A 545 -38.90 -1.37 -36.57
N ASN A 546 -39.79 -0.37 -36.44
CA ASN A 546 -41.17 -0.38 -36.96
C ASN A 546 -41.35 0.54 -38.21
N PRO A 547 -41.10 0.05 -39.44
CA PRO A 547 -41.21 0.87 -40.65
C PRO A 547 -42.65 1.24 -41.07
N GLU A 548 -43.70 0.79 -40.38
CA GLU A 548 -45.09 1.23 -40.66
C GLU A 548 -45.45 2.57 -39.97
N THR A 549 -44.64 3.07 -39.03
CA THR A 549 -44.92 4.30 -38.26
C THR A 549 -44.07 5.51 -38.64
N TYR A 550 -43.10 5.34 -39.55
CA TYR A 550 -42.29 6.40 -40.15
C TYR A 550 -43.14 7.48 -40.85
N ASP A 551 -42.94 8.76 -40.51
CA ASP A 551 -43.58 9.90 -41.16
C ASP A 551 -42.54 10.89 -41.75
N PRO A 552 -42.19 10.76 -43.04
CA PRO A 552 -41.24 11.65 -43.71
C PRO A 552 -41.78 13.07 -43.96
N THR A 553 -42.91 13.45 -43.35
CA THR A 553 -43.41 14.83 -43.33
C THR A 553 -43.12 15.55 -42.01
N ILE A 554 -42.55 14.86 -41.01
CA ILE A 554 -42.03 15.44 -39.77
C ILE A 554 -40.93 16.44 -40.11
N LYS A 555 -41.12 17.69 -39.67
CA LYS A 555 -40.26 18.81 -40.07
C LYS A 555 -39.08 19.06 -39.16
N PHE A 556 -39.14 18.61 -37.89
CA PHE A 556 -38.10 18.88 -36.89
C PHE A 556 -37.99 17.78 -35.84
N GLU A 557 -36.76 17.37 -35.54
CA GLU A 557 -36.35 16.32 -34.58
C GLU A 557 -36.08 16.91 -33.17
N SER A 558 -37.04 17.59 -32.52
CA SER A 558 -36.82 18.05 -31.13
C SER A 558 -38.06 18.43 -30.32
N ARG A 559 -38.17 17.89 -29.10
CA ARG A 559 -39.04 18.37 -28.01
C ARG A 559 -38.18 19.03 -26.91
N GLN A 560 -38.79 19.82 -26.02
CA GLN A 560 -38.06 20.52 -24.95
C GLN A 560 -38.76 20.42 -23.59
N TYR A 561 -38.01 20.59 -22.50
CA TYR A 561 -38.52 20.65 -21.13
C TYR A 561 -37.77 21.70 -20.29
N ARG A 562 -38.33 22.07 -19.13
CA ARG A 562 -37.65 22.85 -18.09
C ARG A 562 -38.16 22.50 -16.70
N LEU A 563 -37.36 22.76 -15.68
CA LEU A 563 -37.63 22.43 -14.27
C LEU A 563 -37.50 23.68 -13.37
N ALA A 564 -38.16 23.68 -12.21
CA ALA A 564 -38.01 24.69 -11.15
C ALA A 564 -38.61 24.20 -9.81
N GLU A 565 -38.32 24.88 -8.68
CA GLU A 565 -38.93 24.53 -7.38
C GLU A 565 -40.37 25.07 -7.22
N SER A 566 -40.72 26.14 -7.95
CA SER A 566 -42.10 26.66 -8.04
C SER A 566 -42.57 26.87 -9.48
N GLU A 567 -43.89 26.81 -9.69
CA GLU A 567 -44.51 27.08 -11.00
C GLU A 567 -44.18 28.48 -11.54
N SER A 568 -43.97 29.43 -10.63
CA SER A 568 -43.57 30.82 -10.90
C SER A 568 -42.12 30.97 -11.39
N GLU A 569 -41.24 30.01 -11.08
CA GLU A 569 -39.82 30.06 -11.46
C GLU A 569 -39.56 29.42 -12.83
N LEU A 570 -40.43 28.50 -13.27
CA LEU A 570 -40.39 27.91 -14.62
C LEU A 570 -40.22 28.99 -15.70
N GLN A 571 -40.92 30.13 -15.59
CA GLN A 571 -40.83 31.21 -16.58
C GLN A 571 -39.43 31.82 -16.73
N PHE A 572 -38.56 31.66 -15.72
CA PHE A 572 -37.19 32.17 -15.69
C PHE A 572 -36.14 31.06 -15.95
N THR A 573 -36.52 29.78 -15.91
CA THR A 573 -35.60 28.68 -16.24
C THR A 573 -35.55 28.42 -17.74
N LEU A 574 -34.34 28.07 -18.20
CA LEU A 574 -34.05 27.81 -19.61
C LEU A 574 -34.64 26.48 -20.05
N TRP A 575 -34.92 26.37 -21.35
CA TRP A 575 -35.32 25.12 -21.98
C TRP A 575 -34.11 24.21 -22.20
N SER A 576 -34.27 22.95 -21.83
CA SER A 576 -33.40 21.82 -22.12
C SER A 576 -34.04 20.93 -23.18
N ASP A 577 -33.24 20.22 -23.96
CA ASP A 577 -33.76 19.30 -24.99
C ASP A 577 -34.27 18.00 -24.35
N TYR A 578 -35.42 17.52 -24.79
CA TYR A 578 -35.98 16.23 -24.40
C TYR A 578 -35.52 15.18 -25.41
N ARG A 579 -34.62 14.28 -24.99
CA ARG A 579 -33.91 13.33 -25.88
C ARG A 579 -34.18 11.84 -25.58
N GLU A 580 -34.76 11.52 -24.42
CA GLU A 580 -34.97 10.15 -23.94
C GLU A 580 -36.30 10.07 -23.18
N ASP A 581 -37.03 8.96 -23.31
CA ASP A 581 -38.24 8.63 -22.53
C ASP A 581 -38.05 7.25 -21.86
N PRO A 582 -38.12 7.11 -20.52
CA PRO A 582 -38.39 8.14 -19.52
C PRO A 582 -37.25 9.15 -19.36
N LEU A 583 -37.60 10.43 -19.23
CA LEU A 583 -36.64 11.52 -18.98
C LEU A 583 -35.82 11.31 -17.69
N LEU A 584 -34.53 11.04 -17.86
CA LEU A 584 -33.54 10.95 -16.78
C LEU A 584 -32.76 12.27 -16.66
N THR A 585 -32.87 12.97 -15.53
CA THR A 585 -32.29 14.31 -15.35
C THR A 585 -31.91 14.61 -13.90
N GLU A 586 -30.89 15.47 -13.71
CA GLU A 586 -30.37 15.89 -12.41
C GLU A 586 -31.04 17.23 -11.99
N PHE A 587 -31.66 17.28 -10.81
CA PHE A 587 -32.25 18.50 -10.26
C PHE A 587 -31.71 18.78 -8.84
N GLY A 588 -31.05 19.93 -8.67
CA GLY A 588 -30.55 20.40 -7.39
C GLY A 588 -31.55 21.34 -6.71
N LEU A 589 -31.88 21.05 -5.45
CA LEU A 589 -32.62 21.97 -4.58
C LEU A 589 -31.72 23.12 -4.11
N THR A 590 -32.29 24.32 -4.01
CA THR A 590 -31.62 25.51 -3.44
C THR A 590 -31.73 25.58 -1.91
N ASP A 591 -32.67 24.84 -1.32
CA ASP A 591 -32.89 24.70 0.11
C ASP A 591 -32.91 23.22 0.51
N ASP A 592 -31.85 22.77 1.18
CA ASP A 592 -31.65 21.39 1.65
C ASP A 592 -32.22 21.14 3.07
N SER A 593 -32.86 22.13 3.69
CA SER A 593 -33.41 21.98 5.04
C SER A 593 -34.58 20.97 5.10
N PRO A 594 -34.76 20.24 6.22
CA PRO A 594 -35.89 19.32 6.39
C PRO A 594 -37.25 20.00 6.20
N GLY A 595 -38.15 19.32 5.49
CA GLY A 595 -39.50 19.79 5.17
C GLY A 595 -39.93 19.48 3.73
N ILE A 596 -41.17 19.85 3.40
CA ILE A 596 -41.78 19.60 2.10
C ILE A 596 -41.21 20.54 1.02
N LYS A 597 -40.65 19.97 -0.05
CA LYS A 597 -40.22 20.67 -1.27
C LYS A 597 -41.12 20.29 -2.45
N GLN A 598 -41.12 21.10 -3.50
CA GLN A 598 -41.77 20.77 -4.78
C GLN A 598 -40.75 20.88 -5.90
N ILE A 599 -40.92 20.07 -6.95
CA ILE A 599 -40.20 20.22 -8.21
C ILE A 599 -41.26 20.23 -9.30
N TRP A 600 -41.38 21.33 -10.00
CA TRP A 600 -42.27 21.53 -11.13
C TRP A 600 -41.52 21.28 -12.43
N VAL A 601 -42.24 20.72 -13.41
CA VAL A 601 -41.77 20.52 -14.78
C VAL A 601 -42.71 21.22 -15.76
N GLU A 602 -42.15 21.75 -16.84
CA GLU A 602 -42.90 22.19 -18.00
C GLU A 602 -42.28 21.57 -19.26
N PHE A 603 -43.07 20.80 -19.99
CA PHE A 603 -42.75 20.28 -21.32
C PHE A 603 -43.24 21.24 -22.39
N LYS A 604 -42.57 21.24 -23.54
CA LYS A 604 -42.90 22.02 -24.73
C LYS A 604 -42.80 21.12 -25.96
N GLU A 605 -43.94 20.99 -26.65
CA GLU A 605 -44.07 20.21 -27.87
C GLU A 605 -43.52 20.97 -29.09
N THR A 606 -43.37 20.25 -30.21
CA THR A 606 -42.92 20.79 -31.50
C THR A 606 -43.84 21.87 -32.08
N ASP A 607 -45.12 21.90 -31.71
CA ASP A 607 -46.07 22.97 -32.08
C ASP A 607 -45.95 24.24 -31.22
N GLY A 608 -45.08 24.22 -30.19
CA GLY A 608 -44.85 25.31 -29.24
C GLY A 608 -45.84 25.37 -28.07
N LYS A 609 -46.79 24.44 -27.97
CA LYS A 609 -47.68 24.27 -26.81
C LYS A 609 -46.89 23.76 -25.60
N THR A 610 -47.25 24.21 -24.39
CA THR A 610 -46.64 23.70 -23.15
C THR A 610 -47.63 22.96 -22.26
N THR A 611 -47.08 22.04 -21.45
CA THR A 611 -47.79 21.23 -20.45
C THR A 611 -46.98 21.25 -19.15
N LYS A 612 -47.63 21.47 -18.00
CA LYS A 612 -46.98 21.51 -16.68
C LYS A 612 -47.42 20.37 -15.78
N ASP A 613 -46.51 19.89 -14.95
CA ASP A 613 -46.79 18.97 -13.83
C ASP A 613 -45.82 19.21 -12.65
N LYS A 614 -45.94 18.46 -11.56
CA LYS A 614 -45.02 18.54 -10.41
C LYS A 614 -44.94 17.26 -9.57
N VAL A 615 -43.78 17.05 -8.96
CA VAL A 615 -43.58 16.13 -7.84
C VAL A 615 -43.46 16.90 -6.53
N THR A 616 -43.81 16.26 -5.42
CA THR A 616 -43.65 16.78 -4.05
C THR A 616 -42.85 15.76 -3.25
N ILE A 617 -41.83 16.22 -2.54
CA ILE A 617 -40.90 15.40 -1.76
C ILE A 617 -40.75 16.00 -0.35
N GLU A 618 -40.37 15.19 0.64
CA GLU A 618 -40.13 15.64 2.01
C GLU A 618 -38.70 15.27 2.41
N LEU A 619 -37.90 16.29 2.74
CA LEU A 619 -36.57 16.09 3.32
C LEU A 619 -36.73 15.86 4.84
N VAL A 620 -36.04 14.85 5.38
CA VAL A 620 -36.09 14.49 6.80
C VAL A 620 -34.83 14.93 7.54
N GLU A 621 -34.88 15.03 8.87
CA GLU A 621 -33.66 15.29 9.67
C GLU A 621 -32.67 14.11 9.58
N PRO A 622 -31.35 14.37 9.42
CA PRO A 622 -30.34 13.31 9.45
C PRO A 622 -30.36 12.50 10.75
N ASP A 623 -30.04 11.21 10.66
CA ASP A 623 -30.11 10.25 11.77
C ASP A 623 -29.22 10.62 12.98
N PRO A 624 -29.57 10.19 14.21
CA PRO A 624 -28.70 10.31 15.39
C PRO A 624 -27.36 9.61 15.18
N VAL A 625 -26.27 10.12 15.78
CA VAL A 625 -24.94 9.49 15.69
C VAL A 625 -24.29 9.41 17.07
N ILE A 626 -23.91 8.20 17.49
CA ILE A 626 -23.07 7.99 18.67
C ILE A 626 -21.61 8.19 18.27
N LYS A 627 -20.91 9.11 18.95
CA LYS A 627 -19.47 9.36 18.82
C LYS A 627 -18.63 8.56 19.83
N SER A 628 -19.19 8.20 20.99
CA SER A 628 -18.51 7.35 21.98
C SER A 628 -19.48 6.71 22.97
N ALA A 629 -19.17 5.51 23.46
CA ALA A 629 -19.85 4.87 24.59
C ALA A 629 -18.83 4.45 25.67
N ARG A 630 -19.24 4.49 26.94
CA ARG A 630 -18.42 4.13 28.12
C ARG A 630 -19.27 3.36 29.13
N CYS A 631 -18.69 2.37 29.79
CA CYS A 631 -19.37 1.54 30.79
C CYS A 631 -18.55 1.38 32.08
N ASP A 632 -19.15 1.74 33.22
CA ASP A 632 -18.50 1.81 34.54
C ASP A 632 -19.25 0.97 35.58
N PHE A 633 -18.55 0.13 36.35
CA PHE A 633 -19.17 -0.54 37.51
C PHE A 633 -19.28 0.38 38.73
N ASP A 634 -20.39 0.27 39.47
CA ASP A 634 -20.59 0.89 40.78
C ASP A 634 -19.45 0.52 41.76
N SER A 635 -18.71 1.55 42.17
CA SER A 635 -17.53 1.45 43.05
C SER A 635 -17.77 0.82 44.42
N ILE A 636 -19.02 0.68 44.86
CA ILE A 636 -19.37 0.15 46.19
C ILE A 636 -19.71 -1.33 46.12
N ASN A 637 -20.50 -1.77 45.13
CA ASN A 637 -21.07 -3.12 45.10
C ASN A 637 -20.64 -3.99 43.92
N LYS A 638 -20.03 -3.42 42.87
CA LYS A 638 -19.68 -4.12 41.60
C LYS A 638 -20.83 -4.90 40.93
N GLN A 639 -22.09 -4.52 41.21
CA GLN A 639 -23.29 -5.17 40.68
C GLN A 639 -24.14 -4.29 39.76
N ASN A 640 -23.83 -3.00 39.65
CA ASN A 640 -24.54 -2.08 38.76
C ASN A 640 -23.56 -1.52 37.73
N LEU A 641 -24.00 -1.39 36.49
CA LEU A 641 -23.23 -0.85 35.37
C LEU A 641 -23.84 0.50 34.94
N LYS A 642 -23.11 1.60 35.08
CA LYS A 642 -23.46 2.88 34.47
C LYS A 642 -22.98 2.89 33.03
N VAL A 643 -23.85 3.24 32.08
CA VAL A 643 -23.49 3.45 30.67
C VAL A 643 -23.57 4.95 30.38
N THR A 644 -22.61 5.50 29.66
CA THR A 644 -22.60 6.91 29.23
C THR A 644 -22.35 6.95 27.73
N ILE A 645 -23.26 7.56 26.97
CA ILE A 645 -23.26 7.61 25.50
C ILE A 645 -23.17 9.08 25.11
N LYS A 646 -22.20 9.45 24.25
CA LYS A 646 -22.07 10.81 23.70
C LYS A 646 -22.17 10.77 22.19
N GLY A 647 -22.73 11.83 21.60
CA GLY A 647 -23.04 11.88 20.18
C GLY A 647 -23.68 13.19 19.76
N GLU A 648 -24.49 13.15 18.71
CA GLU A 648 -25.22 14.29 18.14
C GLU A 648 -26.58 13.84 17.60
N ARG A 649 -27.54 14.77 17.57
CA ARG A 649 -28.91 14.57 17.04
C ARG A 649 -29.70 13.48 17.77
N PHE A 650 -29.41 13.21 19.06
CA PHE A 650 -30.24 12.30 19.87
C PHE A 650 -31.65 12.87 20.15
N GLY A 651 -31.85 14.17 19.93
CA GLY A 651 -33.09 14.87 20.23
C GLY A 651 -33.22 15.24 21.71
N THR A 652 -33.93 16.35 21.98
CA THR A 652 -34.17 16.84 23.35
C THR A 652 -35.28 16.10 24.10
N LYS A 653 -35.91 15.10 23.46
CA LYS A 653 -36.99 14.29 24.02
C LYS A 653 -36.49 12.86 24.23
N GLU A 654 -36.60 12.38 25.47
CA GLU A 654 -36.27 11.00 25.82
C GLU A 654 -37.03 9.99 24.94
N SER A 655 -36.31 8.97 24.49
CA SER A 655 -36.79 7.96 23.55
C SER A 655 -36.35 6.56 24.02
N SER A 656 -35.51 5.83 23.27
CA SER A 656 -35.00 4.54 23.71
C SER A 656 -33.56 4.26 23.25
N VAL A 657 -32.86 3.43 24.02
CA VAL A 657 -31.54 2.90 23.67
C VAL A 657 -31.65 1.38 23.61
N PHE A 658 -31.39 0.82 22.43
CA PHE A 658 -31.24 -0.63 22.25
C PHE A 658 -29.86 -1.04 22.72
N MET A 659 -29.77 -2.16 23.43
CA MET A 659 -28.51 -2.71 23.93
C MET A 659 -28.53 -4.24 23.86
N GLY A 660 -27.36 -4.83 23.60
CA GLY A 660 -27.19 -6.28 23.53
C GLY A 660 -25.72 -6.64 23.32
N LEU A 661 -25.37 -7.92 23.48
CA LEU A 661 -24.02 -8.39 23.18
C LEU A 661 -23.86 -8.57 21.66
N ASP A 662 -24.81 -9.28 21.06
CA ASP A 662 -24.83 -9.60 19.64
C ASP A 662 -25.66 -8.62 18.79
N LEU A 663 -25.89 -7.39 19.26
CA LEU A 663 -26.70 -6.40 18.53
C LEU A 663 -26.19 -6.21 17.08
N SER A 664 -27.12 -6.28 16.14
CA SER A 664 -26.91 -6.08 14.70
C SER A 664 -27.90 -5.02 14.17
N GLU A 665 -27.71 -4.53 12.95
CA GLU A 665 -28.67 -3.59 12.35
C GLU A 665 -30.02 -4.26 12.03
N GLU A 666 -30.02 -5.57 11.74
CA GLU A 666 -31.24 -6.40 11.61
C GLU A 666 -32.03 -6.52 12.94
N ASP A 667 -31.42 -6.14 14.06
CA ASP A 667 -32.07 -6.11 15.38
C ASP A 667 -32.73 -4.79 15.75
N LEU A 668 -32.52 -3.73 14.95
CA LEU A 668 -33.04 -2.38 15.20
C LEU A 668 -34.49 -2.23 14.68
N ASP A 669 -35.39 -3.09 15.16
CA ASP A 669 -36.84 -2.96 14.97
C ASP A 669 -37.47 -2.19 16.15
N PRO A 670 -38.08 -1.00 15.96
CA PRO A 670 -38.71 -0.23 17.03
C PRO A 670 -39.92 -0.91 17.70
N LYS A 671 -40.35 -2.09 17.21
CA LYS A 671 -41.36 -2.96 17.85
C LYS A 671 -40.75 -4.07 18.72
N LYS A 672 -39.47 -4.42 18.53
CA LYS A 672 -38.71 -5.23 19.51
C LYS A 672 -38.53 -4.40 20.78
N LYS A 673 -38.41 -5.04 21.94
CA LYS A 673 -38.15 -4.32 23.20
C LYS A 673 -36.65 -4.08 23.38
N PRO A 674 -36.21 -2.85 23.78
CA PRO A 674 -34.85 -2.63 24.23
C PRO A 674 -34.54 -3.42 25.51
N PHE A 675 -33.26 -3.53 25.86
CA PHE A 675 -32.74 -4.33 26.96
C PHE A 675 -33.48 -4.05 28.28
N SER A 676 -34.23 -5.03 28.78
CA SER A 676 -35.18 -4.84 29.89
C SER A 676 -34.50 -4.80 31.26
N GLY A 677 -33.71 -3.75 31.51
CA GLY A 677 -32.99 -3.54 32.77
C GLY A 677 -32.23 -2.22 32.88
N ALA A 678 -32.29 -1.34 31.87
CA ALA A 678 -31.63 -0.04 31.88
C ALA A 678 -32.58 1.08 32.34
N GLU A 679 -32.13 1.88 33.29
CA GLU A 679 -32.78 3.07 33.83
C GLU A 679 -32.10 4.32 33.26
N VAL A 680 -32.85 5.18 32.56
CA VAL A 680 -32.32 6.46 32.08
C VAL A 680 -32.10 7.38 33.28
N LEU A 681 -30.89 7.91 33.42
CA LEU A 681 -30.54 8.91 34.43
C LEU A 681 -30.53 10.32 33.85
N GLU A 682 -30.04 10.48 32.61
CA GLU A 682 -29.95 11.76 31.89
C GLU A 682 -30.15 11.51 30.39
N TRP A 683 -30.82 12.43 29.69
CA TRP A 683 -30.96 12.44 28.24
C TRP A 683 -30.90 13.87 27.71
N ASN A 684 -30.07 14.13 26.70
CA ASN A 684 -30.09 15.33 25.88
C ASN A 684 -29.55 15.02 24.47
N ASP A 685 -29.62 16.00 23.56
CA ASP A 685 -29.25 15.85 22.15
C ASP A 685 -27.82 15.32 21.88
N LYS A 686 -26.91 15.46 22.85
CA LYS A 686 -25.50 15.07 22.72
C LYS A 686 -25.01 14.04 23.74
N GLU A 687 -25.78 13.75 24.79
CA GLU A 687 -25.36 12.83 25.84
C GLU A 687 -26.54 12.14 26.54
N ILE A 688 -26.42 10.83 26.72
CA ILE A 688 -27.39 9.97 27.40
C ILE A 688 -26.65 9.15 28.45
N THR A 689 -27.17 9.14 29.68
CA THR A 689 -26.65 8.36 30.80
C THR A 689 -27.68 7.31 31.21
N LEU A 690 -27.27 6.05 31.31
CA LEU A 690 -28.10 4.91 31.73
C LEU A 690 -27.49 4.18 32.95
N LEU A 691 -28.32 3.42 33.66
CA LEU A 691 -27.91 2.55 34.76
C LEU A 691 -28.57 1.16 34.62
N ILE A 692 -27.76 0.12 34.49
CA ILE A 692 -28.20 -1.27 34.47
C ILE A 692 -27.93 -1.89 35.84
N ARG A 693 -29.00 -2.33 36.53
CA ARG A 693 -28.92 -2.88 37.89
C ARG A 693 -28.76 -4.40 37.88
N SER A 694 -28.00 -4.94 38.84
CA SER A 694 -27.72 -6.39 38.97
C SER A 694 -27.11 -7.04 37.71
N PHE A 695 -26.18 -6.35 37.04
CA PHE A 695 -25.50 -6.82 35.84
C PHE A 695 -24.58 -8.03 36.16
N LYS A 696 -25.06 -9.23 35.86
CA LYS A 696 -24.36 -10.50 36.09
C LYS A 696 -23.53 -10.89 34.87
N THR A 697 -22.25 -10.54 34.86
CA THR A 697 -21.28 -11.18 33.95
C THR A 697 -21.00 -12.61 34.42
N PHE A 698 -20.88 -13.55 33.47
CA PHE A 698 -20.22 -14.82 33.76
C PHE A 698 -18.72 -14.55 33.88
N LEU A 699 -18.12 -15.03 34.97
CA LEU A 699 -16.68 -14.93 35.20
C LEU A 699 -15.94 -15.83 34.21
N LEU A 700 -15.34 -15.26 33.15
CA LEU A 700 -14.06 -15.68 32.53
C LEU A 700 -13.70 -14.93 31.24
N GLU A 701 -14.66 -14.27 30.57
CA GLU A 701 -14.48 -13.66 29.25
C GLU A 701 -14.76 -12.14 29.26
N SER A 702 -14.18 -11.40 28.30
CA SER A 702 -14.52 -9.99 28.06
C SER A 702 -15.88 -9.87 27.40
N VAL A 703 -16.73 -8.98 27.93
CA VAL A 703 -18.11 -8.81 27.46
C VAL A 703 -18.25 -7.46 26.75
N ARG A 704 -18.34 -7.50 25.42
CA ARG A 704 -18.65 -6.32 24.59
C ARG A 704 -20.16 -6.04 24.60
N LEU A 705 -20.57 -4.94 25.21
CA LEU A 705 -21.95 -4.46 25.20
C LEU A 705 -22.12 -3.43 24.08
N LYS A 706 -22.87 -3.81 23.03
CA LYS A 706 -23.24 -2.94 21.91
C LYS A 706 -24.52 -2.15 22.20
N MET A 707 -24.68 -1.00 21.56
CA MET A 707 -25.82 -0.10 21.75
C MET A 707 -26.13 0.81 20.55
N SER A 708 -27.40 1.16 20.36
CA SER A 708 -27.87 2.17 19.39
C SER A 708 -28.98 3.03 20.03
N VAL A 709 -29.01 4.32 19.68
CA VAL A 709 -29.99 5.31 20.16
C VAL A 709 -31.06 5.52 19.10
N PHE A 710 -32.33 5.34 19.46
CA PHE A 710 -33.47 5.75 18.63
C PHE A 710 -33.92 7.16 18.99
N ARG A 711 -33.98 8.09 18.03
CA ARG A 711 -34.64 9.40 18.19
C ARG A 711 -36.16 9.22 18.11
N SER A 712 -36.92 10.22 18.57
CA SER A 712 -38.39 10.13 18.72
C SER A 712 -39.20 10.06 17.42
N ASP A 713 -38.54 10.16 16.27
CA ASP A 713 -39.07 9.97 14.91
C ASP A 713 -38.92 8.51 14.40
N GLN A 714 -38.24 7.65 15.16
CA GLN A 714 -37.81 6.28 14.83
C GLN A 714 -36.55 6.16 13.96
N SER A 715 -35.83 7.25 13.69
CA SER A 715 -34.45 7.15 13.22
C SER A 715 -33.55 6.54 14.31
N PHE A 716 -32.53 5.78 13.92
CA PHE A 716 -31.63 5.07 14.82
C PHE A 716 -30.17 5.37 14.52
N SER A 717 -29.31 5.26 15.53
CA SER A 717 -27.89 5.55 15.38
C SER A 717 -27.09 4.36 14.91
N ASN A 718 -25.91 4.65 14.36
CA ASN A 718 -24.80 3.69 14.29
C ASN A 718 -24.65 2.93 15.62
N ILE A 719 -24.31 1.64 15.53
CA ILE A 719 -24.07 0.81 16.71
C ILE A 719 -22.70 1.16 17.30
N ALA A 720 -22.70 1.67 18.53
CA ALA A 720 -21.50 1.82 19.35
C ALA A 720 -21.33 0.63 20.30
N SER A 721 -20.18 0.54 20.98
CA SER A 721 -19.96 -0.49 22.00
C SER A 721 -19.06 -0.01 23.14
N CYS A 722 -19.15 -0.70 24.27
CA CYS A 722 -18.23 -0.61 25.41
C CYS A 722 -17.84 -2.02 25.86
N ASP A 723 -16.66 -2.18 26.46
CA ASP A 723 -16.15 -3.48 26.91
C ASP A 723 -16.09 -3.60 28.44
N ILE A 724 -16.27 -4.83 28.94
CA ILE A 724 -16.58 -5.09 30.35
C ILE A 724 -15.72 -6.23 30.90
N GLY A 725 -14.52 -5.88 31.38
CA GLY A 725 -13.52 -6.79 31.99
C GLY A 725 -12.71 -7.59 30.96
N ALA A 726 -11.56 -8.17 31.26
CA ALA A 726 -10.70 -8.01 32.44
C ALA A 726 -9.23 -8.09 31.99
N SER A 727 -8.36 -7.19 32.48
CA SER A 727 -6.98 -7.07 32.00
C SER A 727 -6.11 -8.27 32.40
N MET A 728 -5.42 -8.85 31.43
CA MET A 728 -4.32 -9.82 31.65
C MET A 728 -2.99 -9.08 31.82
N ILE A 729 -1.99 -9.72 32.45
CA ILE A 729 -0.61 -9.20 32.53
C ILE A 729 0.31 -10.06 31.69
N SER A 730 1.12 -9.44 30.84
CA SER A 730 2.31 -10.02 30.23
C SER A 730 3.58 -9.34 30.74
N LEU A 731 4.63 -10.13 30.94
CA LEU A 731 5.98 -9.64 31.26
C LEU A 731 6.88 -9.55 30.00
N GLY A 732 6.31 -9.85 28.83
CA GLY A 732 7.05 -10.01 27.58
C GLY A 732 7.81 -11.34 27.50
N ALA A 733 8.23 -11.69 26.29
CA ALA A 733 8.75 -13.02 25.94
C ALA A 733 10.21 -13.30 26.41
N ARG A 734 10.71 -12.63 27.47
CA ARG A 734 12.14 -12.64 27.84
C ARG A 734 12.42 -12.75 29.36
N VAL A 735 12.08 -13.90 29.94
CA VAL A 735 12.84 -14.39 31.11
C VAL A 735 14.20 -14.86 30.63
N PHE A 736 15.30 -14.33 31.19
CA PHE A 736 16.63 -14.57 30.63
C PHE A 736 17.00 -16.05 30.67
N CYS A 737 17.71 -16.49 29.63
CA CYS A 737 18.24 -17.83 29.47
C CYS A 737 17.23 -18.99 29.38
N ARG A 738 16.06 -18.70 28.82
CA ARG A 738 15.20 -19.69 28.18
C ARG A 738 14.98 -19.25 26.74
N GLU A 739 14.92 -20.20 25.81
CA GLU A 739 14.40 -19.90 24.48
C GLU A 739 12.91 -19.53 24.61
N PRO A 740 12.46 -18.39 24.06
CA PRO A 740 11.06 -18.00 24.08
C PRO A 740 10.16 -19.12 23.52
N GLY A 741 8.99 -19.33 24.13
CA GLY A 741 8.03 -20.32 23.67
C GLY A 741 8.30 -21.79 24.03
N LYS A 742 9.43 -22.15 24.67
CA LYS A 742 9.75 -23.58 24.92
C LYS A 742 9.00 -24.25 26.09
N PHE A 743 8.78 -23.57 27.22
CA PHE A 743 8.08 -24.17 28.38
C PHE A 743 7.62 -23.14 29.41
N ASP A 744 6.65 -23.56 30.23
CA ASP A 744 6.03 -22.74 31.27
C ASP A 744 6.83 -22.67 32.59
N THR A 745 6.61 -21.59 33.34
CA THR A 745 7.11 -21.37 34.70
C THR A 745 5.99 -21.55 35.72
N GLU A 746 5.97 -22.67 36.42
CA GLU A 746 5.05 -22.90 37.55
C GLU A 746 5.63 -22.36 38.87
N ASN A 747 4.77 -22.25 39.89
CA ASN A 747 5.12 -21.87 41.27
C ASN A 747 5.76 -20.47 41.37
N VAL A 748 5.38 -19.55 40.48
CA VAL A 748 5.80 -18.15 40.52
C VAL A 748 5.02 -17.44 41.63
N LYS A 749 5.72 -16.74 42.51
CA LYS A 749 5.09 -15.91 43.54
C LYS A 749 4.91 -14.50 42.99
N VAL A 750 3.66 -14.04 42.98
CA VAL A 750 3.30 -12.67 42.59
C VAL A 750 2.63 -12.01 43.79
N THR A 751 2.94 -10.73 44.02
CA THR A 751 2.18 -9.86 44.91
C THR A 751 1.68 -8.68 44.11
N VAL A 752 0.35 -8.55 44.00
CA VAL A 752 -0.30 -7.39 43.41
C VAL A 752 -0.60 -6.40 44.53
N PHE A 753 -0.24 -5.13 44.35
CA PHE A 753 -0.58 -4.04 45.25
C PHE A 753 -1.54 -3.08 44.54
N ASP A 754 -2.55 -2.60 45.27
CA ASP A 754 -3.43 -1.53 44.79
C ASP A 754 -3.59 -0.45 45.87
N LYS A 755 -3.91 0.78 45.45
CA LYS A 755 -4.11 1.93 46.35
C LYS A 755 -5.60 2.27 46.37
N ASP A 756 -6.21 2.25 47.56
CA ASP A 756 -7.61 2.62 47.73
C ASP A 756 -7.78 4.14 47.54
N SER A 757 -8.62 4.52 46.58
CA SER A 757 -8.77 5.92 46.15
C SER A 757 -9.55 6.81 47.11
N LYS A 758 -10.10 6.27 48.20
CA LYS A 758 -10.89 7.00 49.21
C LYS A 758 -10.16 7.14 50.55
N THR A 759 -9.24 6.21 50.85
CA THR A 759 -8.50 6.12 52.12
C THR A 759 -6.99 6.23 51.97
N GLY A 760 -6.46 6.18 50.75
CA GLY A 760 -5.01 6.20 50.46
C GLY A 760 -4.27 4.94 50.89
N LYS A 761 -4.95 3.97 51.50
CA LYS A 761 -4.36 2.74 52.01
C LYS A 761 -3.96 1.81 50.87
N ILE A 762 -2.78 1.21 50.97
CA ILE A 762 -2.32 0.17 50.07
C ILE A 762 -2.89 -1.17 50.54
N ASN A 763 -3.52 -1.91 49.63
CA ASN A 763 -3.87 -3.31 49.82
C ASN A 763 -2.86 -4.18 49.06
N LYS A 764 -2.70 -5.44 49.48
CA LYS A 764 -1.90 -6.42 48.75
C LYS A 764 -2.61 -7.76 48.65
N ALA A 765 -2.47 -8.41 47.49
CA ALA A 765 -2.88 -9.78 47.24
C ALA A 765 -1.62 -10.62 46.94
N GLU A 766 -1.32 -11.59 47.80
CA GLU A 766 -0.22 -12.54 47.62
C GLU A 766 -0.73 -13.82 46.96
N GLU A 767 -0.19 -14.15 45.79
CA GLU A 767 -0.69 -15.21 44.94
C GLU A 767 0.45 -16.10 44.41
N THR A 768 0.11 -17.37 44.14
CA THR A 768 0.99 -18.29 43.41
C THR A 768 0.35 -18.58 42.07
N VAL A 769 1.08 -18.28 41.02
CA VAL A 769 0.61 -18.24 39.62
C VAL A 769 1.59 -18.97 38.72
N LYS A 770 1.26 -19.02 37.43
CA LYS A 770 2.08 -19.56 36.35
C LYS A 770 2.45 -18.41 35.41
N ILE A 771 3.70 -18.33 34.97
CA ILE A 771 4.06 -17.56 33.77
C ILE A 771 4.14 -18.57 32.64
N ASP A 772 3.35 -18.43 31.59
CA ASP A 772 3.38 -19.37 30.46
C ASP A 772 4.57 -19.15 29.52
N LYS A 773 4.67 -20.01 28.49
CA LYS A 773 5.73 -19.99 27.48
C LYS A 773 5.89 -18.66 26.72
N ASP A 774 4.87 -17.79 26.71
CA ASP A 774 4.85 -16.52 25.97
C ASP A 774 5.09 -15.30 26.90
N GLY A 775 5.21 -15.53 28.21
CA GLY A 775 5.46 -14.50 29.21
C GLY A 775 4.20 -13.98 29.92
N VAL A 776 3.04 -14.61 29.71
CA VAL A 776 1.76 -14.17 30.27
C VAL A 776 1.54 -14.78 31.66
N ILE A 777 1.07 -13.96 32.61
CA ILE A 777 0.70 -14.41 33.96
C ILE A 777 -0.68 -15.08 33.92
N THR A 778 -0.70 -16.40 34.09
CA THR A 778 -1.91 -17.23 34.10
C THR A 778 -2.23 -17.74 35.51
N GLY A 779 -3.52 -17.79 35.83
CA GLY A 779 -4.01 -18.22 37.16
C GLY A 779 -4.05 -17.12 38.23
N LEU A 780 -3.82 -15.86 37.88
CA LEU A 780 -4.04 -14.72 38.76
C LEU A 780 -5.54 -14.56 39.11
N LYS A 781 -5.84 -14.30 40.37
CA LYS A 781 -7.20 -14.17 40.94
C LYS A 781 -7.58 -12.71 41.17
N THR A 782 -6.60 -11.83 41.35
CA THR A 782 -6.81 -10.38 41.41
C THR A 782 -7.29 -9.86 40.06
N ILE A 783 -8.58 -9.52 39.96
CA ILE A 783 -9.17 -8.88 38.78
C ILE A 783 -8.75 -7.41 38.75
N LEU A 784 -8.05 -7.04 37.67
CA LEU A 784 -7.60 -5.68 37.41
C LEU A 784 -8.72 -4.81 36.85
N GLN A 785 -8.59 -3.50 37.02
CA GLN A 785 -9.55 -2.50 36.52
C GLN A 785 -8.83 -1.58 35.52
N THR A 786 -9.31 -1.54 34.28
CA THR A 786 -8.77 -0.68 33.22
C THR A 786 -8.68 0.78 33.67
N GLY A 787 -7.54 1.43 33.42
CA GLY A 787 -7.24 2.80 33.85
C GLY A 787 -6.80 2.95 35.32
N LYS A 788 -6.61 1.86 36.08
CA LYS A 788 -6.15 1.93 37.49
C LYS A 788 -4.67 1.58 37.63
N ASN A 789 -3.97 2.35 38.48
CA ASN A 789 -2.58 2.09 38.90
C ASN A 789 -2.47 0.90 39.86
N TYR A 790 -1.49 0.04 39.59
CA TYR A 790 -1.11 -1.12 40.40
C TYR A 790 0.42 -1.21 40.51
N ALA A 791 0.91 -2.00 41.48
CA ALA A 791 2.29 -2.47 41.51
C ALA A 791 2.36 -4.00 41.59
N LEU A 792 3.43 -4.58 41.06
CA LEU A 792 3.73 -6.00 41.07
C LEU A 792 5.09 -6.25 41.76
N SER A 793 5.18 -7.32 42.53
CA SER A 793 6.43 -7.95 43.01
C SER A 793 6.41 -9.40 42.56
N ILE A 794 7.38 -9.83 41.74
CA ILE A 794 7.40 -11.15 41.10
C ILE A 794 8.71 -11.86 41.43
N LYS A 795 8.64 -13.10 41.96
CA LYS A 795 9.80 -13.99 42.16
C LYS A 795 9.43 -15.41 41.72
N ALA A 796 10.08 -15.90 40.67
CA ALA A 796 9.96 -17.28 40.22
C ALA A 796 10.96 -18.20 40.96
N PRO A 797 10.82 -19.54 40.90
CA PRO A 797 11.81 -20.45 41.46
C PRO A 797 13.22 -20.18 40.90
N ASN A 798 14.22 -20.20 41.79
CA ASN A 798 15.65 -20.00 41.50
C ASN A 798 16.00 -18.64 40.85
N SER A 799 15.13 -17.64 41.00
CA SER A 799 15.27 -16.31 40.39
C SER A 799 15.23 -15.18 41.42
N LEU A 800 15.85 -14.05 41.10
CA LEU A 800 15.72 -12.82 41.88
C LEU A 800 14.35 -12.16 41.67
N ARG A 801 13.83 -11.56 42.73
CA ARG A 801 12.59 -10.78 42.69
C ARG A 801 12.78 -9.51 41.88
N ARG A 802 11.82 -9.20 41.01
CA ARG A 802 11.69 -7.88 40.37
C ARG A 802 10.32 -7.27 40.59
N ASN A 803 10.28 -5.95 40.64
CA ASN A 803 9.07 -5.14 40.79
C ASN A 803 8.78 -4.33 39.52
N ALA A 804 7.51 -3.96 39.37
CA ALA A 804 7.07 -2.95 38.39
C ALA A 804 5.81 -2.23 38.88
N THR A 805 5.53 -1.07 38.28
CA THR A 805 4.33 -0.26 38.47
C THR A 805 3.68 -0.04 37.11
N PHE A 806 2.37 -0.18 37.01
CA PHE A 806 1.66 -0.14 35.73
C PHE A 806 0.21 0.38 35.89
N VAL A 807 -0.31 0.99 34.83
CA VAL A 807 -1.75 1.20 34.64
C VAL A 807 -2.28 -0.08 34.03
N ALA A 808 -3.36 -0.67 34.55
CA ALA A 808 -4.01 -1.78 33.86
C ALA A 808 -4.74 -1.27 32.60
N GLU A 809 -4.51 -1.91 31.47
CA GLU A 809 -5.04 -1.54 30.13
C GLU A 809 -6.10 -2.55 29.67
N GLU A 810 -6.75 -2.29 28.53
CA GLU A 810 -7.68 -3.27 27.94
C GLU A 810 -6.91 -4.43 27.29
N GLY A 811 -7.47 -5.65 27.32
CA GLY A 811 -6.81 -6.83 26.79
C GLY A 811 -5.66 -7.32 27.68
N THR A 812 -4.43 -7.33 27.16
CA THR A 812 -3.23 -7.79 27.88
C THR A 812 -2.26 -6.63 28.06
N THR A 813 -2.12 -6.15 29.30
CA THR A 813 -1.17 -5.11 29.65
C THR A 813 0.25 -5.68 29.68
N ILE A 814 1.16 -5.04 28.95
CA ILE A 814 2.58 -5.39 28.96
C ILE A 814 3.26 -4.59 30.07
N VAL A 815 3.88 -5.28 31.02
CA VAL A 815 4.53 -4.66 32.18
C VAL A 815 6.04 -4.58 31.95
N THR A 816 6.54 -3.38 31.73
CA THR A 816 7.97 -3.05 31.71
C THR A 816 8.49 -2.71 33.11
N ARG A 817 9.81 -2.59 33.27
CA ARG A 817 10.41 -1.91 34.43
C ARG A 817 10.53 -0.40 34.16
N PRO A 818 10.61 0.45 35.20
CA PRO A 818 10.86 1.88 35.03
C PRO A 818 12.04 2.14 34.07
N ASN A 819 11.89 3.14 33.19
CA ASN A 819 12.74 3.41 32.03
C ASN A 819 12.61 2.39 30.86
N ASP A 820 11.39 1.85 30.65
CA ASP A 820 10.98 1.03 29.49
C ASP A 820 11.88 -0.16 29.14
N GLN A 821 12.51 -0.76 30.16
CA GLN A 821 13.31 -1.97 29.99
C GLN A 821 12.46 -3.23 30.18
N ASP A 822 12.77 -4.26 29.37
CA ASP A 822 12.22 -5.61 29.46
C ASP A 822 12.15 -6.09 30.94
N PHE A 823 11.03 -6.70 31.32
CA PHE A 823 10.82 -7.30 32.65
C PHE A 823 11.54 -8.65 32.75
N ILE A 824 12.86 -8.57 32.82
CA ILE A 824 13.73 -9.73 32.98
C ILE A 824 13.72 -10.16 34.44
N LEU A 825 13.45 -11.45 34.70
CA LEU A 825 13.71 -12.12 35.97
C LEU A 825 15.09 -12.82 35.92
N PRO A 826 16.12 -12.32 36.63
CA PRO A 826 17.43 -12.96 36.71
C PRO A 826 17.36 -14.35 37.34
N ILE A 827 18.00 -15.34 36.73
CA ILE A 827 18.05 -16.73 37.23
C ILE A 827 19.46 -17.01 37.76
N GLY A 828 19.56 -17.57 38.97
CA GLY A 828 20.83 -17.87 39.61
C GLY A 828 20.82 -17.93 41.15
N ASP A 829 19.72 -17.54 41.79
CA ASP A 829 19.52 -17.60 43.25
C ASP A 829 19.23 -19.06 43.65
N ILE A 830 20.28 -19.89 43.71
CA ILE A 830 20.21 -21.36 43.87
C ILE A 830 20.85 -21.87 45.16
N ALA A 831 21.59 -21.02 45.87
CA ALA A 831 22.26 -21.36 47.10
C ALA A 831 22.03 -20.28 48.18
N PRO A 832 22.00 -20.63 49.48
CA PRO A 832 21.97 -21.99 50.04
C PRO A 832 20.75 -22.82 49.60
N THR A 833 20.95 -24.09 49.24
CA THR A 833 19.95 -24.93 48.53
C THR A 833 18.65 -25.23 49.31
N GLN A 834 18.55 -24.85 50.58
CA GLN A 834 17.34 -24.95 51.40
C GLN A 834 16.62 -23.60 51.61
N SER A 835 17.33 -22.49 51.37
CA SER A 835 16.84 -21.12 51.52
C SER A 835 17.78 -20.20 50.72
N PRO A 836 17.55 -20.02 49.41
CA PRO A 836 18.33 -19.10 48.58
C PRO A 836 18.37 -17.70 49.22
N ASP A 837 19.52 -17.04 49.17
CA ASP A 837 19.77 -15.83 49.97
C ASP A 837 19.24 -14.52 49.33
N GLY A 838 18.65 -14.62 48.13
CA GLY A 838 18.13 -13.48 47.39
C GLY A 838 19.22 -12.72 46.64
N LYS A 839 20.34 -13.37 46.32
CA LYS A 839 21.46 -12.82 45.55
C LYS A 839 21.97 -13.86 44.54
N ILE A 840 22.66 -13.40 43.50
CA ILE A 840 23.40 -14.28 42.58
C ILE A 840 24.89 -14.06 42.86
N ASN A 841 25.52 -14.96 43.61
CA ASN A 841 26.84 -14.70 44.18
C ASN A 841 27.81 -15.90 44.05
N THR A 842 28.97 -15.81 44.71
CA THR A 842 30.01 -16.85 44.67
C THR A 842 29.58 -18.19 45.24
N VAL A 843 28.58 -18.22 46.12
CA VAL A 843 28.01 -19.45 46.69
C VAL A 843 27.15 -20.17 45.62
N ASP A 844 26.34 -19.44 44.86
CA ASP A 844 25.58 -19.98 43.72
C ASP A 844 26.50 -20.51 42.64
N LYS A 845 27.58 -19.79 42.34
CA LYS A 845 28.64 -20.28 41.43
C LYS A 845 29.27 -21.58 41.91
N ALA A 846 29.49 -21.73 43.21
CA ALA A 846 30.01 -22.98 43.78
C ALA A 846 28.99 -24.12 43.60
N GLU A 847 27.70 -23.87 43.85
CA GLU A 847 26.64 -24.88 43.70
C GLU A 847 26.39 -25.27 42.23
N LEU A 848 26.38 -24.31 41.30
CA LEU A 848 26.30 -24.59 39.86
C LEU A 848 27.50 -25.43 39.40
N THR A 849 28.71 -25.08 39.84
CA THR A 849 29.94 -25.85 39.55
C THR A 849 29.89 -27.26 40.17
N ARG A 850 29.25 -27.42 41.34
CA ARG A 850 29.04 -28.72 42.01
C ARG A 850 28.01 -29.60 41.27
N GLN A 851 27.10 -29.00 40.52
CA GLN A 851 26.08 -29.70 39.72
C GLN A 851 26.56 -30.03 38.30
N TRP A 852 27.57 -29.31 37.78
CA TRP A 852 28.07 -29.38 36.40
C TRP A 852 28.40 -30.81 35.91
N ARG A 853 27.82 -31.22 34.77
CA ARG A 853 28.07 -32.52 34.10
C ARG A 853 28.06 -32.40 32.58
N ILE A 854 28.90 -33.21 31.91
CA ILE A 854 29.08 -33.17 30.45
C ILE A 854 28.44 -34.40 29.76
N PHE A 855 28.45 -35.58 30.40
CA PHE A 855 27.82 -36.80 29.89
C PHE A 855 27.27 -37.68 31.04
N GLY A 856 26.13 -38.34 30.83
CA GLY A 856 25.67 -39.50 31.61
C GLY A 856 24.51 -39.28 32.59
N GLU A 857 23.44 -40.06 32.38
CA GLU A 857 22.23 -40.32 33.20
C GLU A 857 21.32 -39.15 33.64
N ASN A 858 20.00 -39.37 33.46
CA ASN A 858 18.94 -38.49 33.98
C ASN A 858 18.79 -38.65 35.50
N ILE A 859 19.36 -37.71 36.26
CA ILE A 859 19.14 -37.57 37.70
C ILE A 859 18.11 -36.46 37.94
N LYS A 860 17.40 -36.50 39.08
CA LYS A 860 16.35 -35.52 39.45
C LYS A 860 16.75 -34.07 39.17
N ALA A 861 15.75 -33.26 38.77
CA ALA A 861 15.84 -31.82 38.52
C ALA A 861 16.78 -31.11 39.50
N GLN A 862 17.80 -30.45 38.94
CA GLN A 862 18.86 -29.78 39.67
C GLN A 862 18.57 -28.27 39.70
N THR A 863 19.00 -27.55 40.74
CA THR A 863 18.62 -26.12 40.87
C THR A 863 19.29 -25.24 39.83
N GLY A 864 20.46 -25.65 39.33
CA GLY A 864 21.24 -25.00 38.27
C GLY A 864 20.95 -25.48 36.85
N ASP A 865 19.90 -26.28 36.62
CA ASP A 865 19.40 -26.62 35.28
C ASP A 865 18.38 -25.54 34.88
N PHE A 866 18.86 -24.47 34.25
CA PHE A 866 18.08 -23.26 34.00
C PHE A 866 17.32 -23.33 32.67
N ASN A 867 17.89 -24.01 31.69
CA ASN A 867 17.29 -24.25 30.38
C ASN A 867 16.38 -25.50 30.33
N ARG A 868 16.35 -26.32 31.41
CA ARG A 868 15.60 -27.57 31.54
C ARG A 868 15.98 -28.66 30.53
N ASP A 869 17.23 -28.70 30.08
CA ASP A 869 17.74 -29.73 29.16
C ASP A 869 18.23 -31.03 29.85
N THR A 870 18.02 -31.11 31.17
CA THR A 870 18.47 -32.13 32.14
C THR A 870 19.96 -32.16 32.48
N LYS A 871 20.73 -31.17 32.02
CA LYS A 871 22.18 -31.06 32.27
C LYS A 871 22.51 -29.67 32.82
N VAL A 872 23.39 -29.61 33.81
CA VAL A 872 24.01 -28.36 34.26
C VAL A 872 25.35 -28.20 33.55
N ASN A 873 25.52 -27.16 32.75
CA ASN A 873 26.67 -27.04 31.86
C ASN A 873 27.04 -25.57 31.52
N SER A 874 27.80 -25.37 30.44
CA SER A 874 28.25 -24.05 29.96
C SER A 874 27.11 -23.10 29.59
N PHE A 875 25.94 -23.61 29.17
CA PHE A 875 24.77 -22.77 28.94
C PHE A 875 24.27 -22.17 30.25
N ASP A 876 24.03 -22.97 31.28
CA ASP A 876 23.55 -22.51 32.60
C ASP A 876 24.50 -21.53 33.29
N TRP A 877 25.82 -21.70 33.09
CA TRP A 877 26.81 -20.73 33.54
C TRP A 877 26.77 -19.42 32.74
N ALA A 878 26.53 -19.46 31.42
CA ALA A 878 26.33 -18.25 30.65
C ALA A 878 25.10 -17.46 31.13
N CYS A 879 24.04 -18.17 31.56
CA CYS A 879 22.85 -17.58 32.17
C CYS A 879 23.17 -16.80 33.45
N MET A 880 23.62 -17.50 34.48
CA MET A 880 23.85 -16.93 35.82
C MET A 880 25.00 -15.90 35.85
N ARG A 881 25.88 -15.93 34.84
CA ARG A 881 26.97 -14.95 34.70
C ARG A 881 26.49 -13.54 34.38
N TYR A 882 25.36 -13.36 33.69
CA TYR A 882 24.92 -12.03 33.25
C TYR A 882 24.55 -11.15 34.45
N ASP A 883 23.73 -11.68 35.36
CA ASP A 883 23.25 -11.00 36.57
C ASP A 883 24.14 -11.25 37.81
N PHE A 884 25.43 -11.55 37.62
CA PHE A 884 26.31 -11.90 38.73
C PHE A 884 26.58 -10.70 39.65
N ASN A 885 26.40 -10.91 40.96
CA ASN A 885 26.28 -9.91 42.04
C ASN A 885 24.95 -9.13 42.13
N ALA A 886 23.92 -9.47 41.36
CA ALA A 886 22.58 -8.89 41.55
C ALA A 886 21.88 -9.45 42.80
N GLU A 887 20.89 -8.72 43.31
CA GLU A 887 20.05 -9.11 44.47
C GLU A 887 18.55 -8.84 44.26
N ASP A 888 17.70 -9.35 45.16
CA ASP A 888 16.23 -9.19 45.20
C ASP A 888 15.82 -7.70 45.28
N ASP A 889 14.82 -7.27 44.50
CA ASP A 889 14.21 -5.94 44.70
C ASP A 889 13.55 -5.84 46.11
N PRO A 890 13.59 -4.67 46.77
CA PRO A 890 12.87 -4.45 48.02
C PRO A 890 11.35 -4.51 47.78
N ILE A 891 10.58 -5.05 48.73
CA ILE A 891 9.11 -5.15 48.58
C ILE A 891 8.50 -3.73 48.48
N PRO A 892 7.59 -3.46 47.52
CA PRO A 892 6.95 -2.14 47.39
C PRO A 892 6.27 -1.68 48.68
N THR A 893 6.52 -0.42 49.06
CA THR A 893 5.96 0.20 50.29
C THR A 893 5.07 1.40 50.02
N ASP A 894 5.08 1.95 48.80
CA ASP A 894 4.00 2.79 48.27
C ASP A 894 3.76 2.49 46.77
N ILE A 895 2.63 2.98 46.26
CA ILE A 895 2.32 3.09 44.83
C ILE A 895 2.25 4.58 44.52
N GLU A 896 3.24 5.08 43.78
CA GLU A 896 3.28 6.49 43.37
C GLU A 896 2.09 6.82 42.46
N GLN A 897 1.54 8.03 42.62
CA GLN A 897 0.35 8.44 41.86
C GLN A 897 0.75 9.05 40.52
N ILE A 898 0.46 8.33 39.43
CA ILE A 898 0.20 8.98 38.14
C ILE A 898 -1.09 9.81 38.33
N ALA A 899 -0.96 11.14 38.31
CA ALA A 899 -1.98 12.06 38.80
C ALA A 899 -2.94 12.57 37.69
N PRO A 900 -4.26 12.58 37.91
CA PRO A 900 -5.23 13.06 36.93
C PRO A 900 -5.40 14.59 36.97
N ILE A 901 -5.73 15.18 35.81
CA ILE A 901 -6.00 16.62 35.66
C ILE A 901 -7.44 16.94 36.12
N SER A 902 -7.61 17.96 36.96
CA SER A 902 -8.92 18.52 37.35
C SER A 902 -9.06 19.99 36.95
N GLN A 903 -10.28 20.41 36.61
CA GLN A 903 -10.54 21.72 36.01
C GLN A 903 -10.80 22.88 37.01
N ASN A 904 -10.73 24.10 36.45
CA ASN A 904 -11.62 25.25 36.65
C ASN A 904 -11.23 26.47 37.53
N ASN A 905 -11.44 27.63 36.88
CA ASN A 905 -11.95 28.91 37.38
C ASN A 905 -11.08 29.92 38.17
N SER A 906 -10.70 30.97 37.44
CA SER A 906 -10.70 32.39 37.89
C SER A 906 -9.62 32.81 38.91
N SER A 907 -9.31 34.09 39.15
CA SER A 907 -9.91 35.39 38.71
C SER A 907 -8.84 36.51 38.67
N ASP A 908 -9.24 37.69 38.20
CA ASP A 908 -8.66 39.03 38.44
C ASP A 908 -7.19 39.38 38.09
N ALA A 909 -7.09 40.09 36.96
CA ALA A 909 -6.64 41.49 36.89
C ALA A 909 -5.36 41.96 37.63
N SER A 910 -4.41 42.49 36.85
CA SER A 910 -4.28 43.96 36.72
C SER A 910 -3.37 44.40 35.56
N THR A 911 -3.63 45.61 35.07
CA THR A 911 -2.96 46.34 33.97
C THR A 911 -2.11 47.51 34.53
N PRO A 912 -1.43 48.35 33.72
CA PRO A 912 -0.80 48.16 32.40
C PRO A 912 0.66 48.69 32.32
N VAL A 913 1.37 48.45 31.22
CA VAL A 913 2.38 49.40 30.71
C VAL A 913 2.14 49.70 29.22
N LYS A 914 1.94 50.99 28.93
CA LYS A 914 1.95 51.66 27.62
C LYS A 914 3.22 52.56 27.59
N LEU A 915 3.82 53.00 26.49
CA LEU A 915 3.58 52.84 25.04
C LEU A 915 4.88 53.31 24.33
N ALA A 916 5.31 52.67 23.24
CA ALA A 916 6.19 53.31 22.23
C ALA A 916 6.02 52.62 20.87
N SER A 917 5.81 53.39 19.80
CA SER A 917 5.56 52.86 18.45
C SER A 917 6.24 53.70 17.38
N THR A 918 6.97 53.08 16.46
CA THR A 918 7.44 53.69 15.20
C THR A 918 7.63 52.62 14.13
N GLY A 919 6.96 52.76 12.97
CA GLY A 919 7.27 52.07 11.70
C GLY A 919 7.22 50.52 11.70
N GLY A 920 6.39 49.82 10.94
CA GLY A 920 5.67 50.22 9.73
C GLY A 920 6.32 49.61 8.48
N GLY A 921 6.15 48.29 8.32
CA GLY A 921 6.69 47.53 7.19
C GLY A 921 6.06 46.14 7.15
N SER A 922 5.00 45.97 6.35
CA SER A 922 4.39 44.66 6.12
C SER A 922 5.17 43.95 5.01
N SER A 923 5.93 42.93 5.38
CA SER A 923 6.61 42.03 4.43
C SER A 923 5.93 40.67 4.48
N SER A 924 4.94 40.47 3.59
CA SER A 924 4.36 39.16 3.33
C SER A 924 5.43 38.24 2.75
N ILE A 925 5.79 37.16 3.47
CA ILE A 925 6.64 36.11 2.92
C ILE A 925 5.80 35.32 1.92
N GLN A 926 5.93 35.69 0.65
CA GLN A 926 5.27 35.03 -0.48
C GLN A 926 6.01 33.72 -0.78
N GLN A 927 5.57 32.61 -0.18
CA GLN A 927 6.07 31.29 -0.55
C GLN A 927 5.61 30.93 -1.97
N THR A 928 6.56 30.71 -2.86
CA THR A 928 6.33 30.17 -4.21
C THR A 928 6.12 28.66 -4.13
N PRO A 929 5.26 28.07 -5.00
CA PRO A 929 5.16 26.62 -5.14
C PRO A 929 6.52 25.98 -5.46
N VAL A 930 6.81 24.84 -4.84
CA VAL A 930 8.09 24.11 -4.98
C VAL A 930 8.15 23.37 -6.32
N PRO A 931 9.23 23.51 -7.12
CA PRO A 931 9.46 22.70 -8.31
C PRO A 931 9.97 21.29 -7.96
N LEU A 932 9.40 20.26 -8.60
CA LEU A 932 9.64 18.82 -8.33
C LEU A 932 11.01 18.28 -8.82
N SER A 933 12.07 19.09 -8.83
CA SER A 933 13.37 18.72 -9.43
C SER A 933 14.59 19.41 -8.80
N GLU A 934 14.51 19.79 -7.53
CA GLU A 934 15.56 20.55 -6.84
C GLU A 934 15.94 19.89 -5.51
N ALA A 935 17.23 19.94 -5.14
CA ALA A 935 17.76 19.28 -3.95
C ALA A 935 17.56 20.14 -2.70
N TYR A 936 17.21 19.54 -1.56
CA TYR A 936 16.90 20.29 -0.35
C TYR A 936 17.15 19.50 0.94
N PHE A 937 17.30 20.25 2.04
CA PHE A 937 17.25 19.72 3.40
C PHE A 937 15.99 20.19 4.14
N SER A 938 15.47 19.36 5.04
CA SER A 938 14.31 19.69 5.88
C SER A 938 14.43 19.07 7.27
N PHE A 939 13.93 19.75 8.29
CA PHE A 939 13.68 19.13 9.60
C PHE A 939 12.33 18.42 9.61
N ILE A 940 12.27 17.23 10.21
CA ILE A 940 11.02 16.47 10.40
C ILE A 940 10.86 16.09 11.88
N PRO A 941 9.82 16.60 12.57
CA PRO A 941 8.91 17.67 12.13
C PRO A 941 9.61 19.04 12.11
N PHE A 942 9.25 19.93 11.17
CA PHE A 942 9.77 21.32 11.12
C PHE A 942 9.00 22.29 12.04
N LYS A 943 7.84 21.87 12.57
CA LYS A 943 7.14 22.54 13.68
C LYS A 943 6.66 21.49 14.66
N SER A 944 6.88 21.71 15.96
CA SER A 944 6.31 20.89 17.03
C SER A 944 6.43 21.61 18.38
N THR A 945 6.01 20.94 19.46
CA THR A 945 6.17 21.41 20.84
C THR A 945 7.29 20.63 21.53
N VAL A 946 8.26 21.34 22.10
CA VAL A 946 9.35 20.76 22.91
C VAL A 946 9.21 21.17 24.38
N LYS A 947 9.49 20.25 25.30
CA LYS A 947 9.38 20.44 26.75
C LYS A 947 10.72 20.83 27.38
N LYS A 948 10.73 21.80 28.29
CA LYS A 948 11.92 22.17 29.09
C LYS A 948 12.46 20.99 29.91
N ASN A 949 13.78 20.93 30.06
CA ASN A 949 14.54 19.89 30.79
C ASN A 949 14.47 18.46 30.20
N CYS A 950 13.89 18.30 29.01
CA CYS A 950 13.71 17.00 28.36
C CYS A 950 14.53 16.90 27.07
N ASP A 951 14.83 15.66 26.70
CA ASP A 951 15.54 15.31 25.48
C ASP A 951 14.53 15.13 24.35
N HIS A 952 14.74 15.82 23.22
CA HIS A 952 13.85 15.80 22.05
C HIS A 952 14.63 15.37 20.82
N ALA A 953 13.98 14.60 19.95
CA ALA A 953 14.57 14.13 18.71
C ALA A 953 13.92 14.81 17.50
N VAL A 954 14.74 15.28 16.55
CA VAL A 954 14.29 15.82 15.26
C VAL A 954 15.11 15.17 14.15
N ASN A 955 14.44 14.68 13.12
CA ASN A 955 15.07 14.08 11.96
C ASN A 955 15.51 15.16 10.95
N ILE A 956 16.61 14.90 10.25
CA ILE A 956 17.06 15.64 9.07
C ILE A 956 16.71 14.81 7.85
N TYR A 957 15.93 15.38 6.94
CA TYR A 957 15.57 14.79 5.65
C TYR A 957 16.39 15.44 4.53
N LEU A 958 16.85 14.64 3.59
CA LEU A 958 17.58 15.03 2.39
C LEU A 958 16.78 14.60 1.16
N ASP A 959 16.66 15.48 0.16
CA ASP A 959 16.38 15.11 -1.22
C ASP A 959 17.50 15.58 -2.15
N THR A 960 17.93 14.72 -3.06
CA THR A 960 18.96 15.01 -4.08
C THR A 960 18.42 15.74 -5.32
N GLY A 961 17.12 16.07 -5.37
CA GLY A 961 16.48 16.66 -6.55
C GLY A 961 16.50 15.73 -7.77
N GLY A 962 16.63 14.43 -7.52
CA GLY A 962 16.83 13.42 -8.57
C GLY A 962 18.22 13.45 -9.23
N LYS A 963 19.27 13.95 -8.56
CA LYS A 963 20.66 13.94 -9.04
C LYS A 963 21.53 12.90 -8.32
N PHE A 964 22.68 12.58 -8.91
CA PHE A 964 23.73 11.82 -8.24
C PHE A 964 24.66 12.76 -7.47
N ILE A 965 25.06 12.35 -6.26
CA ILE A 965 25.89 13.14 -5.34
C ILE A 965 27.09 12.33 -4.84
N ASP A 966 28.24 12.99 -4.68
CA ASP A 966 29.44 12.41 -4.07
C ASP A 966 29.45 12.54 -2.53
N GLY A 967 28.71 13.50 -1.97
CA GLY A 967 28.59 13.71 -0.52
C GLY A 967 27.72 14.92 -0.15
N VAL A 968 27.55 15.16 1.15
CA VAL A 968 26.92 16.38 1.69
C VAL A 968 27.67 16.92 2.91
N ASP A 969 27.61 18.23 3.12
CA ASP A 969 27.89 18.85 4.42
C ASP A 969 26.60 19.49 4.96
N VAL A 970 26.32 19.29 6.24
CA VAL A 970 25.14 19.81 6.93
C VAL A 970 25.60 20.64 8.12
N ILE A 971 25.30 21.94 8.10
CA ILE A 971 25.62 22.87 9.18
C ILE A 971 24.32 23.37 9.80
N ILE A 972 24.09 23.02 11.06
CA ILE A 972 22.82 23.32 11.76
C ILE A 972 23.09 24.28 12.91
N LYS A 973 22.54 25.49 12.78
CA LYS A 973 22.57 26.57 13.76
C LYS A 973 21.40 26.48 14.74
N PHE A 974 21.66 26.80 16.00
CA PHE A 974 20.70 26.82 17.10
C PHE A 974 21.11 27.82 18.17
N ASN A 975 20.23 28.14 19.12
CA ASN A 975 20.60 28.99 20.25
C ASN A 975 21.16 28.16 21.42
N PRO A 976 22.47 28.23 21.74
CA PRO A 976 23.08 27.45 22.82
C PRO A 976 22.67 27.92 24.22
N ASN A 977 21.84 28.97 24.35
CA ASN A 977 21.18 29.32 25.63
C ASN A 977 19.81 28.65 25.80
N VAL A 978 19.28 28.03 24.74
CA VAL A 978 17.98 27.35 24.73
C VAL A 978 18.13 25.84 24.84
N ILE A 979 19.12 25.25 24.15
CA ILE A 979 19.42 23.81 24.23
C ILE A 979 20.81 23.52 24.83
N ALA A 980 20.98 22.28 25.28
CA ALA A 980 22.18 21.62 25.78
C ALA A 980 22.29 20.23 25.16
N ASP A 981 23.44 19.59 25.37
CA ASP A 981 23.64 18.14 25.26
C ASP A 981 23.10 17.57 23.94
N THR A 982 23.51 18.19 22.82
CA THR A 982 23.21 17.70 21.48
C THR A 982 23.93 16.39 21.18
N THR A 983 23.31 15.53 20.34
CA THR A 983 23.89 14.26 19.87
C THR A 983 23.26 13.89 18.53
N PHE A 984 24.09 13.60 17.53
CA PHE A 984 23.64 13.11 16.22
C PHE A 984 23.60 11.58 16.18
N PHE A 985 22.63 11.04 15.45
CA PHE A 985 22.50 9.63 15.09
C PHE A 985 22.38 9.49 13.57
N ASP A 986 23.15 8.57 13.01
CA ASP A 986 23.21 8.24 11.57
C ASP A 986 21.83 7.91 10.99
N GLY A 987 21.59 8.34 9.74
CA GLY A 987 20.34 8.07 9.03
C GLY A 987 20.30 6.74 8.30
N VAL A 988 19.21 6.52 7.57
CA VAL A 988 19.00 5.32 6.72
C VAL A 988 19.58 5.46 5.31
N LEU A 989 20.10 6.64 4.97
CA LEU A 989 20.71 6.89 3.67
C LEU A 989 22.15 6.32 3.59
N PRO A 990 22.57 5.78 2.43
CA PRO A 990 23.76 4.95 2.31
C PRO A 990 25.05 5.78 2.16
N PHE A 991 25.40 6.55 3.19
CA PHE A 991 26.69 7.25 3.31
C PHE A 991 27.76 6.34 3.93
N ASP A 992 29.05 6.55 3.58
CA ASP A 992 30.15 5.67 4.01
C ASP A 992 30.52 5.88 5.49
N LYS A 993 30.33 7.10 5.99
CA LYS A 993 30.59 7.55 7.37
C LYS A 993 29.95 8.92 7.60
N TYR A 994 29.50 9.20 8.82
CA TYR A 994 29.16 10.56 9.27
C TYR A 994 30.32 11.12 10.12
N GLU A 995 30.89 12.26 9.72
CA GLU A 995 31.90 13.01 10.48
C GLU A 995 31.21 14.17 11.20
N VAL A 996 30.74 13.89 12.41
CA VAL A 996 30.07 14.86 13.28
C VAL A 996 31.10 15.62 14.12
N ASN A 997 31.12 16.93 13.99
CA ASN A 997 31.79 17.83 14.93
C ASN A 997 30.73 18.64 15.68
N ASP A 998 30.44 18.16 16.90
CA ASP A 998 29.54 18.77 17.86
C ASP A 998 30.38 19.48 18.94
N ASP A 999 30.40 20.82 18.88
CA ASP A 999 30.92 21.67 19.94
C ASP A 999 29.76 22.47 20.52
N ASN A 1000 29.13 21.90 21.56
CA ASN A 1000 28.04 22.50 22.34
C ASN A 1000 28.33 23.92 22.92
N THR A 1001 29.55 24.45 22.80
CA THR A 1001 29.87 25.85 23.15
C THR A 1001 29.70 26.83 21.98
N ARG A 1002 29.61 26.31 20.76
CA ARG A 1002 29.30 27.05 19.52
C ARG A 1002 27.79 26.96 19.26
N ASP A 1003 27.30 27.91 18.48
CA ASP A 1003 25.90 28.02 18.07
C ASP A 1003 25.54 27.13 16.86
N PHE A 1004 26.33 26.08 16.60
CA PHE A 1004 26.12 25.15 15.49
C PHE A 1004 26.76 23.77 15.66
N ILE A 1005 26.20 22.77 14.98
CA ILE A 1005 26.79 21.45 14.70
C ILE A 1005 27.16 21.38 13.22
N THR A 1006 28.25 20.69 12.88
CA THR A 1006 28.60 20.34 11.49
C THR A 1006 28.65 18.82 11.32
N ILE A 1007 27.97 18.28 10.30
CA ILE A 1007 28.02 16.87 9.90
C ILE A 1007 28.46 16.79 8.43
N SER A 1008 29.63 16.21 8.17
CA SER A 1008 30.11 15.89 6.82
C SER A 1008 29.90 14.41 6.52
N ALA A 1009 29.32 14.08 5.36
CA ALA A 1009 28.98 12.70 5.00
C ALA A 1009 29.30 12.41 3.51
N PRO A 1010 30.45 11.79 3.21
CA PRO A 1010 30.76 11.31 1.87
C PRO A 1010 29.95 10.04 1.52
N THR A 1011 29.59 9.90 0.26
CA THR A 1011 29.02 8.66 -0.28
C THR A 1011 30.10 7.61 -0.50
N PRO A 1012 29.76 6.32 -0.61
CA PRO A 1012 30.75 5.26 -0.72
C PRO A 1012 31.59 5.38 -1.99
N THR A 1013 32.89 5.08 -1.85
CA THR A 1013 33.87 5.28 -2.95
C THR A 1013 33.44 4.56 -4.24
N ASN A 1014 33.25 5.33 -5.32
CA ASN A 1014 32.69 4.91 -6.63
C ASN A 1014 31.20 4.48 -6.62
N LYS A 1015 30.39 4.92 -5.66
CA LYS A 1015 28.94 4.67 -5.57
C LYS A 1015 28.18 5.96 -5.16
N PRO A 1016 28.09 6.97 -6.04
CA PRO A 1016 27.36 8.20 -5.73
C PRO A 1016 25.89 7.91 -5.43
N PHE A 1017 25.32 8.64 -4.46
CA PHE A 1017 23.93 8.46 -4.02
C PHE A 1017 22.96 9.26 -4.89
N ARG A 1018 21.75 8.72 -5.11
CA ARG A 1018 20.60 9.42 -5.69
C ARG A 1018 19.32 8.91 -5.01
N GLY A 1019 18.47 9.84 -4.59
CA GLY A 1019 17.22 9.54 -3.90
C GLY A 1019 16.89 10.59 -2.83
N SER A 1020 16.04 10.20 -1.88
CA SER A 1020 15.67 11.03 -0.72
C SER A 1020 15.32 10.18 0.49
N GLY A 1021 15.35 10.76 1.69
CA GLY A 1021 15.10 10.05 2.95
C GLY A 1021 15.74 10.70 4.18
N ILE A 1022 15.74 9.98 5.31
CA ILE A 1022 16.31 10.46 6.57
C ILE A 1022 17.84 10.37 6.52
N PHE A 1023 18.48 11.53 6.42
CA PHE A 1023 19.93 11.71 6.48
C PHE A 1023 20.50 11.46 7.88
N GLY A 1024 19.74 11.79 8.92
CA GLY A 1024 20.15 11.56 10.31
C GLY A 1024 19.14 12.13 11.29
N ARG A 1025 19.45 12.07 12.58
CA ARG A 1025 18.58 12.54 13.66
C ARG A 1025 19.40 13.23 14.74
N ILE A 1026 19.07 14.46 15.06
CA ILE A 1026 19.64 15.17 16.21
C ILE A 1026 18.72 14.95 17.41
N VAL A 1027 19.29 14.49 18.51
CA VAL A 1027 18.69 14.56 19.85
C VAL A 1027 19.31 15.76 20.58
N PHE A 1028 18.51 16.51 21.31
CA PHE A 1028 18.97 17.68 22.09
C PHE A 1028 18.14 17.87 23.36
N LYS A 1029 18.76 18.38 24.43
CA LYS A 1029 18.08 18.70 25.68
C LYS A 1029 17.66 20.17 25.71
N VAL A 1030 16.37 20.47 25.88
CA VAL A 1030 15.95 21.86 26.12
C VAL A 1030 16.33 22.25 27.55
N LYS A 1031 17.02 23.38 27.73
CA LYS A 1031 17.49 23.83 29.05
C LYS A 1031 16.32 24.09 30.02
N PRO A 1032 16.51 23.97 31.35
CA PRO A 1032 15.42 24.13 32.32
C PRO A 1032 14.78 25.53 32.30
N ASN A 1033 15.59 26.57 32.09
CA ASN A 1033 15.19 27.97 32.05
C ASN A 1033 15.70 28.63 30.76
N PRO A 1034 15.10 28.32 29.59
CA PRO A 1034 15.50 28.96 28.33
C PRO A 1034 15.03 30.43 28.33
N PRO A 1035 15.80 31.36 27.75
CA PRO A 1035 15.51 32.79 27.79
C PRO A 1035 14.35 33.22 26.87
N VAL A 1036 13.84 32.32 26.05
CA VAL A 1036 12.76 32.51 25.07
C VAL A 1036 11.78 31.34 25.13
N SER A 1037 10.56 31.54 24.61
CA SER A 1037 9.51 30.51 24.54
C SER A 1037 9.53 29.71 23.23
N THR A 1038 10.53 29.92 22.36
CA THR A 1038 10.69 29.20 21.09
C THR A 1038 12.12 28.70 20.93
N LEU A 1039 12.28 27.59 20.21
CA LEU A 1039 13.56 27.07 19.74
C LEU A 1039 13.54 27.09 18.21
N ASP A 1040 14.53 27.73 17.61
CA ASP A 1040 14.78 27.69 16.18
C ASP A 1040 15.99 26.79 15.89
N LEU A 1041 15.84 25.86 14.95
CA LEU A 1041 16.91 25.08 14.35
C LEU A 1041 16.97 25.45 12.87
N SER A 1042 18.12 25.89 12.38
CA SER A 1042 18.26 26.35 10.99
C SER A 1042 19.47 25.75 10.30
N PHE A 1043 19.30 25.33 9.06
CA PHE A 1043 20.44 25.02 8.20
C PHE A 1043 21.14 26.33 7.85
N ASP A 1044 22.44 26.41 8.08
CA ASP A 1044 23.25 27.49 7.52
C ASP A 1044 23.35 27.24 6.01
N PHE A 1045 22.89 28.20 5.20
CA PHE A 1045 22.77 28.05 3.77
C PHE A 1045 22.54 29.42 3.11
N ASP A 1046 23.40 29.82 2.18
CA ASP A 1046 23.19 31.00 1.35
C ASP A 1046 22.62 30.63 -0.03
N PRO A 1047 21.32 30.85 -0.30
CA PRO A 1047 20.74 30.55 -1.61
C PRO A 1047 21.36 31.37 -2.76
N ASN A 1048 22.09 32.44 -2.45
CA ASN A 1048 22.64 33.38 -3.44
C ASN A 1048 24.09 33.05 -3.86
N ASP A 1049 24.82 32.20 -3.11
CA ASP A 1049 26.22 31.86 -3.41
C ASP A 1049 26.48 30.34 -3.40
N LYS A 1050 26.14 29.69 -4.53
CA LYS A 1050 26.43 28.26 -4.80
C LYS A 1050 27.92 27.93 -4.97
N GLY A 1051 28.82 28.90 -4.78
CA GLY A 1051 30.27 28.70 -4.76
C GLY A 1051 30.85 28.56 -3.35
N LYS A 1052 30.03 28.76 -2.32
CA LYS A 1052 30.42 28.77 -0.91
C LYS A 1052 30.50 27.33 -0.37
N THR A 1053 31.56 27.05 0.38
CA THR A 1053 31.86 25.72 0.95
C THR A 1053 32.06 25.79 2.47
N THR A 1054 31.29 26.67 3.13
CA THR A 1054 31.41 26.97 4.58
C THR A 1054 30.06 27.02 5.30
N ASP A 1055 29.03 26.61 4.57
CA ASP A 1055 27.63 26.42 4.94
C ASP A 1055 27.19 25.06 4.36
N SER A 1056 25.94 24.66 4.62
CA SER A 1056 25.40 23.38 4.17
C SER A 1056 25.42 23.29 2.65
N ASN A 1057 25.80 22.14 2.11
CA ASN A 1057 25.89 21.90 0.67
C ASN A 1057 25.55 20.44 0.32
N ILE A 1058 25.23 20.21 -0.96
CA ILE A 1058 25.04 18.88 -1.55
C ILE A 1058 25.95 18.80 -2.77
N VAL A 1059 26.96 17.95 -2.75
CA VAL A 1059 28.02 17.89 -3.78
C VAL A 1059 27.61 16.96 -4.93
N GLU A 1060 27.34 17.51 -6.10
CA GLU A 1060 26.97 16.78 -7.32
C GLU A 1060 28.14 15.92 -7.87
N ASP A 1061 27.81 14.68 -8.21
CA ASP A 1061 28.72 13.63 -8.70
C ASP A 1061 29.64 14.11 -9.82
N LYS A 1062 30.96 13.96 -9.65
CA LYS A 1062 32.04 14.35 -10.58
C LYS A 1062 32.17 15.85 -10.91
N THR A 1063 31.21 16.71 -10.54
CA THR A 1063 31.26 18.15 -10.85
C THR A 1063 31.77 18.99 -9.68
N LEU A 1064 31.80 18.44 -8.45
CA LEU A 1064 32.12 19.15 -7.20
C LEU A 1064 31.25 20.39 -6.97
N LYS A 1065 30.06 20.42 -7.57
CA LYS A 1065 29.17 21.57 -7.57
C LYS A 1065 28.13 21.42 -6.47
N ASP A 1066 27.90 22.48 -5.68
CA ASP A 1066 26.73 22.53 -4.82
C ASP A 1066 25.43 22.57 -5.65
N ILE A 1067 24.50 21.69 -5.29
CA ILE A 1067 23.15 21.62 -5.85
C ILE A 1067 22.05 21.84 -4.81
N LEU A 1068 22.40 22.13 -3.55
CA LEU A 1068 21.41 22.46 -2.52
C LEU A 1068 20.66 23.73 -2.94
N SER A 1069 19.36 23.61 -3.21
CA SER A 1069 18.55 24.67 -3.80
C SER A 1069 17.82 25.50 -2.75
N TYR A 1070 17.24 24.83 -1.74
CA TYR A 1070 16.55 25.46 -0.61
C TYR A 1070 16.64 24.59 0.66
N VAL A 1071 16.21 25.15 1.81
CA VAL A 1071 16.17 24.46 3.10
C VAL A 1071 14.87 24.77 3.85
N VAL A 1072 14.40 23.83 4.67
CA VAL A 1072 13.20 23.99 5.52
C VAL A 1072 13.62 23.92 7.00
N ASN A 1073 13.69 25.10 7.63
CA ASN A 1073 14.14 25.28 9.01
C ASN A 1073 13.05 24.92 10.04
N GLY A 1074 13.49 24.48 11.22
CA GLY A 1074 12.63 24.05 12.32
C GLY A 1074 12.30 25.17 13.31
N ASN A 1075 11.03 25.32 13.69
CA ASN A 1075 10.56 26.27 14.71
C ASN A 1075 9.66 25.55 15.73
N TYR A 1076 10.10 25.49 16.98
CA TYR A 1076 9.47 24.69 18.04
C TYR A 1076 8.99 25.56 19.19
N GLN A 1077 7.77 25.30 19.69
CA GLN A 1077 7.22 25.99 20.87
C GLN A 1077 7.73 25.32 22.14
N ILE A 1078 8.25 26.11 23.09
CA ILE A 1078 8.83 25.61 24.34
C ILE A 1078 7.79 25.64 25.46
N THR A 1079 7.29 24.47 25.84
CA THR A 1079 6.30 24.30 26.92
C THR A 1079 6.93 23.83 28.22
N SER A 1080 6.13 23.86 29.29
CA SER A 1080 6.52 23.45 30.64
C SER A 1080 5.65 22.26 31.06
N GLY A 1081 6.27 21.18 31.52
CA GLY A 1081 5.63 19.93 31.92
C GLY A 1081 6.68 18.90 32.35
N SER A 1082 6.26 17.71 32.78
CA SER A 1082 7.19 16.59 32.91
C SER A 1082 7.63 16.11 31.53
N CYS A 1083 8.85 15.57 31.46
CA CYS A 1083 9.25 14.70 30.37
C CYS A 1083 8.27 13.52 30.30
#